data_AF-A0A941ZW23-F1
#
_entry.id   AF-A0A941ZW23-F1
#
_cell.length_a   1.000
_cell.length_b   1.000
_cell.length_c   1.000
_cell.angle_alpha   90.00
_cell.angle_beta   90.00
_cell.angle_gamma   90.00
#
_symmetry.space_group_name_H-M   'P 1'
#
loop_
_entity.id
_entity.type
_entity.pdbx_description
1 polymer ?
#
loop_
_entity_poly.entity_id
_entity_poly.type
_entity_poly.pdbx_seq_one_letter_code
_entity_poly.pdbx_strand_id
1 'polypeptide(L)'
;MNRIWRGTTQWLAQVWTDIKASTDPALLGVARFFGLLYGPIDTSLPIDQALRKSLAYRLPRHAGWRHALGGIAYLLFLLMVITGVLLAVYYRPSAQEAFPSVQYIVSGVTLGWLIRDVHVWTASLLVVVVLAHMARVFFAAAYKPPRETNWLIGILLLFVVLAFGATGYLLAWDQSAYWTVTGALNALEGLPILGGIAVELLRADPIVSGATLSRFFAMHVVVLPWFALGLLGFHFTMVRRHGIAPPPEGTVEPGPGRRFFPNHLMRSYMVGVLVLALVITIAVIAPRHLGTAARPGVVPGPLARHLGLRPVLPPGAGACPAPAVRPQPRTGSAAPPTGGRHRAGLLPRLHRSLGGGPDPPDRAPGTCHARGTGTRPSRRGVRPRQRLGDTGSEAMSPISILAALVLIGPLPTVTALRVAVAVPPQRVFALDSTYGCLACHADKRAAFVEGAHAERGIQCHDCHGGDPAAMALPAAHRGGFTGAPSKVATVALCGSCHSNPNRMRQYGLMTGQVAEFRTSRHGILLLEKHDEDAPTCTDCHDAHRILRPDDARSTVYPTNIARTCGRCHEDQKLMGKYGLRTDQVAQFNRSAHGVALMANQNFAAPTCLGCHGSHSALPPATTEIANVCSRCHVLVGTAFESGPHGKAAQAGKLAGCLGCHANHDTERVPVDSLAATCTKCHAAGSPARTLGETIQKDATQAADDLVAAQRAIEELDRLGQQTGDLRFRYQTARTAFLQITEVQHSLDLGRLEEQTRRVRSISRDLRGAAEAAGERQWEHRLWLAPIWFLALAWVSLSWLTLRRIERKGPDE
;
A
#
# COMPACT_ATOMS: atom_id res chain seq x y z
N MET A 1 -31.88 -62.80 20.77
CA MET A 1 -30.69 -61.91 20.87
C MET A 1 -29.36 -62.67 21.02
N ASN A 2 -29.15 -63.50 22.06
CA ASN A 2 -27.85 -64.17 22.28
C ASN A 2 -27.37 -65.15 21.19
N ARG A 3 -28.28 -65.78 20.45
CA ARG A 3 -27.93 -66.70 19.33
C ARG A 3 -27.56 -65.92 18.06
N ILE A 4 -28.24 -64.80 17.81
CA ILE A 4 -27.93 -63.87 16.71
C ILE A 4 -26.57 -63.22 16.96
N TRP A 5 -26.33 -62.68 18.16
CA TRP A 5 -25.05 -62.04 18.51
C TRP A 5 -23.86 -63.01 18.45
N ARG A 6 -24.05 -64.27 18.87
CA ARG A 6 -23.03 -65.34 18.69
C ARG A 6 -22.81 -65.69 17.22
N GLY A 7 -23.88 -65.78 16.42
CA GLY A 7 -23.76 -66.00 14.98
C GLY A 7 -23.04 -64.86 14.26
N THR A 8 -23.35 -63.61 14.59
CA THR A 8 -22.69 -62.44 14.00
C THR A 8 -21.21 -62.34 14.40
N THR A 9 -20.88 -62.63 15.66
CA THR A 9 -19.48 -62.61 16.12
C THR A 9 -18.65 -63.75 15.52
N GLN A 10 -19.23 -64.96 15.37
CA GLN A 10 -18.58 -66.07 14.68
C GLN A 10 -18.41 -65.80 13.18
N TRP A 11 -19.43 -65.25 12.52
CA TRP A 11 -19.36 -64.87 11.12
C TRP A 11 -18.33 -63.75 10.90
N LEU A 12 -18.29 -62.71 11.74
CA LEU A 12 -17.27 -61.66 11.69
C LEU A 12 -15.87 -62.22 11.96
N ALA A 13 -15.73 -63.17 12.89
CA ALA A 13 -14.46 -63.83 13.15
C ALA A 13 -14.00 -64.66 11.93
N GLN A 14 -14.93 -65.36 11.27
CA GLN A 14 -14.65 -66.13 10.06
C GLN A 14 -14.29 -65.22 8.89
N VAL A 15 -15.06 -64.16 8.64
CA VAL A 15 -14.75 -63.14 7.63
C VAL A 15 -13.37 -62.52 7.90
N TRP A 16 -13.05 -62.25 9.17
CA TRP A 16 -11.73 -61.73 9.54
C TRP A 16 -10.61 -62.74 9.28
N THR A 17 -10.81 -64.03 9.56
CA THR A 17 -9.82 -65.07 9.22
C THR A 17 -9.67 -65.25 7.72
N ASP A 18 -10.76 -65.18 6.97
CA ASP A 18 -10.74 -65.31 5.51
C ASP A 18 -10.05 -64.10 4.86
N ILE A 19 -10.30 -62.89 5.36
CA ILE A 19 -9.58 -61.68 4.96
C ILE A 19 -8.09 -61.82 5.26
N LYS A 20 -7.69 -62.27 6.45
CA LYS A 20 -6.26 -62.47 6.76
C LYS A 20 -5.58 -63.49 5.85
N ALA A 21 -6.29 -64.56 5.50
CA ALA A 21 -5.76 -65.62 4.65
C ALA A 21 -5.68 -65.19 3.16
N SER A 22 -6.58 -64.32 2.71
CA SER A 22 -6.64 -63.82 1.33
C SER A 22 -5.86 -62.53 1.07
N THR A 23 -5.50 -61.78 2.13
CA THR A 23 -4.82 -60.48 1.98
C THR A 23 -3.31 -60.66 1.97
N ASP A 24 -2.68 -60.34 0.84
CA ASP A 24 -1.23 -60.39 0.67
C ASP A 24 -0.52 -59.43 1.68
N PRO A 25 0.40 -59.94 2.53
CA PRO A 25 1.22 -59.13 3.42
C PRO A 25 2.02 -58.02 2.70
N ALA A 26 2.27 -58.14 1.39
CA ALA A 26 2.88 -57.11 0.58
C ALA A 26 2.11 -55.77 0.61
N LEU A 27 0.81 -55.79 0.91
CA LEU A 27 0.01 -54.57 1.13
C LEU A 27 0.49 -53.76 2.35
N LEU A 28 1.07 -54.40 3.37
CA LEU A 28 1.75 -53.70 4.47
C LEU A 28 3.01 -52.96 3.99
N GLY A 29 3.57 -53.37 2.85
CA GLY A 29 4.62 -52.66 2.15
C GLY A 29 4.20 -51.24 1.75
N VAL A 30 2.92 -51.02 1.44
CA VAL A 30 2.36 -49.68 1.13
C VAL A 30 2.32 -48.81 2.39
N ALA A 31 1.84 -49.35 3.52
CA ALA A 31 1.87 -48.65 4.80
C ALA A 31 3.30 -48.34 5.26
N ARG A 32 4.24 -49.26 5.03
CA ARG A 32 5.67 -49.02 5.26
C ARG A 32 6.24 -47.95 4.31
N PHE A 33 5.85 -47.96 3.04
CA PHE A 33 6.28 -46.97 2.04
C PHE A 33 5.87 -45.56 2.46
N PHE A 34 4.60 -45.38 2.85
CA PHE A 34 4.07 -44.14 3.42
C PHE A 34 4.51 -43.86 4.86
N GLY A 35 5.53 -44.55 5.39
CA GLY A 35 6.07 -44.26 6.72
C GLY A 35 5.12 -44.49 7.90
N LEU A 36 3.96 -45.14 7.69
CA LEU A 36 3.02 -45.54 8.75
C LEU A 36 3.57 -46.72 9.56
N LEU A 37 4.42 -47.56 8.95
CA LEU A 37 5.13 -48.67 9.59
C LEU A 37 6.65 -48.49 9.48
N TYR A 38 7.36 -48.73 10.58
CA TYR A 38 8.83 -48.65 10.63
C TYR A 38 9.52 -50.01 10.47
N GLY A 39 8.97 -51.07 11.05
CA GLY A 39 9.58 -52.41 11.06
C GLY A 39 9.56 -53.10 9.70
N PRO A 40 10.51 -54.02 9.42
CA PRO A 40 10.51 -54.81 8.19
C PRO A 40 9.22 -55.62 8.06
N ILE A 41 8.74 -55.77 6.83
CA ILE A 41 7.58 -56.62 6.52
C ILE A 41 8.13 -57.97 6.07
N ASP A 42 7.69 -59.01 6.74
CA ASP A 42 8.02 -60.38 6.38
C ASP A 42 6.88 -60.96 5.55
N THR A 43 7.08 -61.06 4.23
CA THR A 43 6.06 -61.53 3.29
C THR A 43 5.84 -63.04 3.33
N SER A 44 6.68 -63.77 4.08
CA SER A 44 6.49 -65.22 4.30
C SER A 44 5.46 -65.53 5.40
N LEU A 45 5.03 -64.53 6.16
CA LEU A 45 4.08 -64.68 7.26
C LEU A 45 2.67 -64.17 6.87
N PRO A 46 1.59 -64.70 7.46
CA PRO A 46 0.25 -64.11 7.35
C PRO A 46 0.24 -62.64 7.76
N ILE A 47 -0.65 -61.83 7.17
CA ILE A 47 -0.64 -60.37 7.31
C ILE A 47 -0.67 -59.89 8.77
N ASP A 48 -1.37 -60.58 9.67
CA ASP A 48 -1.43 -60.21 11.08
C ASP A 48 -0.14 -60.51 11.84
N GLN A 49 0.52 -61.63 11.54
CA GLN A 49 1.84 -61.95 12.09
C GLN A 49 2.92 -61.03 11.54
N ALA A 50 2.89 -60.74 10.23
CA ALA A 50 3.78 -59.77 9.59
C ALA A 50 3.63 -58.36 10.21
N LEU A 51 2.38 -57.92 10.44
CA LEU A 51 2.09 -56.65 11.11
C LEU A 51 2.59 -56.64 12.57
N ARG A 52 2.33 -57.69 13.35
CA ARG A 52 2.83 -57.79 14.74
C ARG A 52 4.35 -57.73 14.80
N LYS A 53 5.05 -58.44 13.90
CA LYS A 53 6.51 -58.43 13.79
C LYS A 53 7.03 -57.03 13.45
N SER A 54 6.38 -56.34 12.52
CA SER A 54 6.73 -54.95 12.15
C SER A 54 6.50 -53.97 13.32
N LEU A 55 5.38 -54.10 14.03
CA LEU A 55 5.04 -53.27 15.19
C LEU A 55 5.97 -53.52 16.39
N ALA A 56 6.45 -54.76 16.57
CA ALA A 56 7.37 -55.13 17.64
C ALA A 56 8.83 -54.69 17.39
N TYR A 57 9.15 -54.14 16.21
CA TYR A 57 10.49 -53.69 15.86
C TYR A 57 11.07 -52.72 16.90
N ARG A 58 12.36 -52.87 17.26
CA ARG A 58 12.99 -52.08 18.32
C ARG A 58 13.79 -50.91 17.75
N LEU A 59 13.45 -49.69 18.18
CA LEU A 59 14.16 -48.46 17.89
C LEU A 59 15.31 -48.21 18.88
N PRO A 60 16.39 -47.54 18.46
CA PRO A 60 17.52 -47.21 19.35
C PRO A 60 17.09 -46.41 20.59
N ARG A 61 17.72 -46.65 21.75
CA ARG A 61 17.34 -46.04 23.03
C ARG A 61 17.53 -44.52 23.07
N HIS A 62 18.50 -43.98 22.31
CA HIS A 62 18.77 -42.54 22.22
C HIS A 62 17.74 -41.76 21.41
N ALA A 63 16.80 -42.44 20.74
CA ALA A 63 15.70 -41.81 20.01
C ALA A 63 14.67 -41.18 20.98
N GLY A 64 14.99 -39.97 21.46
CA GLY A 64 14.13 -39.15 22.31
C GLY A 64 13.33 -38.07 21.56
N TRP A 65 12.70 -37.15 22.30
CA TRP A 65 11.80 -36.11 21.78
C TRP A 65 12.42 -35.22 20.68
N ARG A 66 13.72 -34.91 20.76
CA ARG A 66 14.46 -34.16 19.72
C ARG A 66 14.44 -34.80 18.33
N HIS A 67 14.22 -36.11 18.26
CA HIS A 67 14.11 -36.86 17.00
C HIS A 67 12.67 -36.90 16.46
N ALA A 68 11.69 -36.43 17.23
CA ALA A 68 10.28 -36.45 16.85
C ALA A 68 9.92 -35.37 15.81
N LEU A 69 10.76 -34.33 15.64
CA LEU A 69 10.49 -33.21 14.72
C LEU A 69 10.17 -33.67 13.29
N GLY A 70 10.87 -34.68 12.78
CA GLY A 70 10.57 -35.25 11.44
C GLY A 70 9.22 -35.97 11.40
N GLY A 71 8.85 -36.67 12.48
CA GLY A 71 7.54 -37.30 12.61
C GLY A 71 6.41 -36.27 12.74
N ILE A 72 6.63 -35.16 13.47
CA ILE A 72 5.67 -34.05 13.58
C ILE A 72 5.48 -33.39 12.21
N ALA A 73 6.55 -33.14 11.45
CA ALA A 73 6.44 -32.63 10.09
C ALA A 73 5.60 -33.56 9.21
N TYR A 74 5.79 -34.87 9.32
CA TYR A 74 5.00 -35.85 8.58
C TYR A 74 3.52 -35.86 8.99
N LEU A 75 3.22 -35.77 10.29
CA LEU A 75 1.84 -35.66 10.78
C LEU A 75 1.13 -34.39 10.27
N LEU A 76 1.83 -33.25 10.26
CA LEU A 76 1.33 -32.00 9.71
C LEU A 76 1.10 -32.12 8.19
N PHE A 77 2.00 -32.78 7.47
CA PHE A 77 1.82 -33.06 6.04
C PHE A 77 0.58 -33.93 5.78
N LEU A 78 0.34 -34.98 6.57
CA LEU A 78 -0.89 -35.78 6.46
C LEU A 78 -2.14 -34.95 6.74
N LEU A 79 -2.10 -34.08 7.76
CA LEU A 79 -3.20 -33.16 8.05
C LEU A 79 -3.45 -32.20 6.88
N MET A 80 -2.40 -31.71 6.21
CA MET A 80 -2.52 -30.90 4.99
C MET A 80 -3.19 -31.66 3.85
N VAL A 81 -2.82 -32.93 3.62
CA VAL A 81 -3.44 -33.74 2.57
C VAL A 81 -4.93 -33.94 2.85
N ILE A 82 -5.30 -34.32 4.08
CA ILE A 82 -6.70 -34.54 4.47
C ILE A 82 -7.52 -33.25 4.30
N THR A 83 -7.06 -32.15 4.87
CA THR A 83 -7.76 -30.86 4.77
C THR A 83 -7.79 -30.33 3.34
N GLY A 84 -6.73 -30.53 2.56
CA GLY A 84 -6.66 -30.15 1.15
C GLY A 84 -7.67 -30.89 0.29
N VAL A 85 -7.83 -32.21 0.50
CA VAL A 85 -8.86 -33.01 -0.20
C VAL A 85 -10.27 -32.50 0.14
N LEU A 86 -10.55 -32.22 1.42
CA LEU A 86 -11.85 -31.70 1.84
C LEU A 86 -12.16 -30.33 1.20
N LEU A 87 -11.16 -29.45 1.09
CA LEU A 87 -11.31 -28.15 0.43
C LEU A 87 -11.47 -28.29 -1.09
N ALA A 88 -10.76 -29.23 -1.72
CA ALA A 88 -10.81 -29.45 -3.16
C ALA A 88 -12.19 -29.89 -3.66
N VAL A 89 -13.02 -30.52 -2.82
CA VAL A 89 -14.40 -30.91 -3.17
C VAL A 89 -15.29 -29.69 -3.50
N TYR A 90 -15.02 -28.55 -2.89
CA TYR A 90 -15.83 -27.33 -3.05
C TYR A 90 -15.17 -26.24 -3.90
N TYR A 91 -13.86 -26.34 -4.13
CA TYR A 91 -13.07 -25.32 -4.81
C TYR A 91 -13.26 -25.35 -6.33
N ARG A 92 -13.40 -24.17 -6.97
CA ARG A 92 -13.48 -24.03 -8.44
C ARG A 92 -12.25 -23.32 -8.99
N PRO A 93 -11.36 -23.99 -9.75
CA PRO A 93 -10.09 -23.42 -10.21
C PRO A 93 -10.24 -22.54 -11.47
N SER A 94 -11.05 -21.48 -11.41
CA SER A 94 -11.21 -20.49 -12.48
C SER A 94 -11.05 -19.06 -11.95
N ALA A 95 -10.56 -18.12 -12.75
CA ALA A 95 -10.36 -16.74 -12.29
C ALA A 95 -11.68 -16.05 -11.88
N GLN A 96 -12.81 -16.45 -12.48
CA GLN A 96 -14.12 -15.91 -12.12
C GLN A 96 -14.69 -16.53 -10.84
N GLU A 97 -14.47 -17.83 -10.61
CA GLU A 97 -15.14 -18.57 -9.53
C GLU A 97 -14.24 -18.95 -8.36
N ALA A 98 -12.92 -18.84 -8.46
CA ALA A 98 -12.01 -19.25 -7.39
C ALA A 98 -12.26 -18.49 -6.09
N PHE A 99 -12.25 -17.15 -6.16
CA PHE A 99 -12.53 -16.32 -4.99
C PHE A 99 -13.96 -16.57 -4.43
N PRO A 100 -15.04 -16.54 -5.25
CA PRO A 100 -16.38 -16.93 -4.79
C PRO A 100 -16.49 -18.34 -4.17
N SER A 101 -15.78 -19.33 -4.72
CA SER A 101 -15.81 -20.70 -4.19
C SER A 101 -15.15 -20.80 -2.81
N VAL A 102 -14.05 -20.09 -2.60
CA VAL A 102 -13.41 -19.97 -1.28
C VAL A 102 -14.31 -19.21 -0.31
N GLN A 103 -15.02 -18.19 -0.79
CA GLN A 103 -16.01 -17.51 0.02
C GLN A 103 -17.12 -18.45 0.47
N TYR A 104 -17.65 -19.27 -0.45
CA TYR A 104 -18.66 -20.27 -0.14
C TYR A 104 -18.17 -21.33 0.86
N ILE A 105 -16.91 -21.76 0.76
CA ILE A 105 -16.30 -22.66 1.76
C ILE A 105 -16.33 -22.03 3.16
N VAL A 106 -15.98 -20.75 3.28
CA VAL A 106 -15.92 -20.08 4.58
C VAL A 106 -17.30 -19.78 5.16
N SER A 107 -18.26 -19.33 4.34
CA SER A 107 -19.56 -18.84 4.82
C SER A 107 -20.73 -19.81 4.65
N GLY A 108 -20.67 -20.71 3.68
CA GLY A 108 -21.78 -21.58 3.28
C GLY A 108 -21.63 -23.05 3.68
N VAL A 109 -20.40 -23.55 3.87
CA VAL A 109 -20.14 -24.95 4.24
C VAL A 109 -20.01 -25.09 5.76
N THR A 110 -20.72 -26.04 6.36
CA THR A 110 -20.61 -26.36 7.79
C THR A 110 -19.17 -26.69 8.16
N LEU A 111 -18.61 -25.95 9.12
CA LEU A 111 -17.20 -26.03 9.54
C LEU A 111 -16.16 -25.76 8.42
N GLY A 112 -16.57 -25.26 7.25
CA GLY A 112 -15.64 -24.99 6.15
C GLY A 112 -14.63 -23.90 6.47
N TRP A 113 -15.03 -22.87 7.25
CA TRP A 113 -14.11 -21.87 7.80
C TRP A 113 -13.00 -22.50 8.64
N LEU A 114 -13.34 -23.47 9.49
CA LEU A 114 -12.39 -24.13 10.39
C LEU A 114 -11.43 -25.02 9.59
N ILE A 115 -11.95 -25.81 8.65
CA ILE A 115 -11.11 -26.69 7.81
C ILE A 115 -10.12 -25.85 6.99
N ARG A 116 -10.57 -24.73 6.41
CA ARG A 116 -9.70 -23.80 5.67
C ARG A 116 -8.61 -23.24 6.58
N ASP A 117 -8.97 -22.73 7.75
CA ASP A 117 -8.00 -22.07 8.62
C ASP A 117 -7.03 -23.09 9.24
N VAL A 118 -7.48 -24.31 9.56
CA VAL A 118 -6.59 -25.42 9.92
C VAL A 118 -5.61 -25.71 8.78
N HIS A 119 -6.04 -25.75 7.51
CA HIS A 119 -5.14 -25.95 6.38
C HIS A 119 -4.06 -24.86 6.28
N VAL A 120 -4.46 -23.58 6.39
CA VAL A 120 -3.54 -22.43 6.31
C VAL A 120 -2.53 -22.41 7.47
N TRP A 121 -3.01 -22.63 8.70
CA TRP A 121 -2.14 -22.64 9.88
C TRP A 121 -1.25 -23.88 9.95
N THR A 122 -1.75 -25.05 9.50
CA THR A 122 -0.95 -26.26 9.36
C THR A 122 0.19 -26.05 8.36
N ALA A 123 -0.05 -25.39 7.23
CA ALA A 123 0.99 -25.06 6.26
C ALA A 123 2.10 -24.19 6.89
N SER A 124 1.70 -23.18 7.67
CA SER A 124 2.64 -22.29 8.36
C SER A 124 3.47 -23.06 9.41
N LEU A 125 2.82 -23.90 10.20
CA LEU A 125 3.48 -24.70 11.22
C LEU A 125 4.40 -25.77 10.60
N LEU A 126 4.01 -26.36 9.46
CA LEU A 126 4.83 -27.33 8.73
C LEU A 126 6.16 -26.72 8.31
N VAL A 127 6.17 -25.51 7.76
CA VAL A 127 7.41 -24.80 7.38
C VAL A 127 8.32 -24.62 8.61
N VAL A 128 7.78 -24.14 9.72
CA VAL A 128 8.54 -23.92 10.97
C VAL A 128 9.13 -25.23 11.48
N VAL A 129 8.34 -26.32 11.51
CA VAL A 129 8.79 -27.62 12.00
C VAL A 129 9.83 -28.26 11.07
N VAL A 130 9.70 -28.12 9.75
CA VAL A 130 10.70 -28.59 8.78
C VAL A 130 12.02 -27.85 8.96
N LEU A 131 12.00 -26.53 9.14
CA LEU A 131 13.21 -25.75 9.42
C LEU A 131 13.85 -26.15 10.75
N ALA A 132 13.05 -26.36 11.80
CA ALA A 132 13.55 -26.87 13.08
C ALA A 132 14.15 -28.28 12.93
N HIS A 133 13.53 -29.14 12.13
CA HIS A 133 14.05 -30.47 11.80
C HIS A 133 15.40 -30.38 11.08
N MET A 134 15.50 -29.51 10.08
CA MET A 134 16.73 -29.26 9.33
C MET A 134 17.84 -28.75 10.23
N ALA A 135 17.55 -27.74 11.06
CA ALA A 135 18.49 -27.19 12.04
C ALA A 135 18.99 -28.29 12.98
N ARG A 136 18.10 -29.14 13.50
CA ARG A 136 18.49 -30.26 14.37
C ARG A 136 19.42 -31.24 13.66
N VAL A 137 19.16 -31.58 12.40
CA VAL A 137 20.02 -32.51 11.64
C VAL A 137 21.39 -31.88 11.35
N PHE A 138 21.43 -30.58 11.07
CA PHE A 138 22.66 -29.81 10.86
C PHE A 138 23.51 -29.73 12.14
N PHE A 139 22.95 -29.21 13.24
CA PHE A 139 23.68 -29.03 14.49
C PHE A 139 24.06 -30.35 15.17
N ALA A 140 23.27 -31.42 14.99
CA ALA A 140 23.63 -32.75 15.47
C ALA A 140 24.60 -33.49 14.54
N ALA A 141 25.09 -32.85 13.47
CA ALA A 141 25.94 -33.45 12.44
C ALA A 141 25.40 -34.76 11.85
N ALA A 142 24.07 -34.92 11.84
CA ALA A 142 23.41 -36.16 11.43
C ALA A 142 23.36 -36.34 9.90
N TYR A 143 23.86 -35.35 9.14
CA TYR A 143 24.04 -35.41 7.68
C TYR A 143 25.36 -36.06 7.24
N LYS A 144 26.31 -36.27 8.17
CA LYS A 144 27.62 -36.89 7.89
C LYS A 144 27.49 -38.34 7.39
N PRO A 145 28.54 -38.90 6.75
CA PRO A 145 28.52 -40.28 6.24
C PRO A 145 27.94 -41.30 7.22
N PRO A 146 27.03 -42.21 6.79
CA PRO A 146 26.55 -42.46 5.42
C PRO A 146 25.21 -41.74 5.05
N ARG A 147 24.89 -40.59 5.65
CA ARG A 147 23.55 -39.96 5.56
C ARG A 147 23.46 -38.73 4.64
N GLU A 148 24.48 -38.50 3.81
CA GLU A 148 24.58 -37.36 2.89
C GLU A 148 23.44 -37.36 1.87
N THR A 149 23.15 -38.52 1.27
CA THR A 149 22.04 -38.67 0.34
C THR A 149 20.71 -38.31 1.00
N ASN A 150 20.52 -38.72 2.26
CA ASN A 150 19.28 -38.40 3.00
C ASN A 150 19.14 -36.91 3.29
N TRP A 151 20.26 -36.22 3.53
CA TRP A 151 20.32 -34.78 3.68
C TRP A 151 19.96 -34.05 2.39
N LEU A 152 20.49 -34.48 1.23
CA LEU A 152 20.15 -33.90 -0.08
C LEU A 152 18.66 -34.06 -0.41
N ILE A 153 18.07 -35.23 -0.13
CA ILE A 153 16.62 -35.45 -0.28
C ILE A 153 15.85 -34.52 0.67
N GLY A 154 16.34 -34.32 1.90
CA GLY A 154 15.75 -33.40 2.86
C GLY A 154 15.74 -31.94 2.38
N ILE A 155 16.83 -31.48 1.78
CA ILE A 155 16.91 -30.16 1.14
C ILE A 155 15.92 -30.07 -0.02
N LEU A 156 15.83 -31.10 -0.86
CA LEU A 156 14.86 -31.13 -1.96
C LEU A 156 13.42 -31.09 -1.45
N LEU A 157 13.10 -31.83 -0.38
CA LEU A 157 11.80 -31.79 0.29
C LEU A 157 11.48 -30.41 0.87
N LEU A 158 12.47 -29.68 1.40
CA LEU A 158 12.28 -28.30 1.83
C LEU A 158 11.82 -27.41 0.66
N PHE A 159 12.46 -27.51 -0.51
CA PHE A 159 12.01 -26.76 -1.69
C PHE A 159 10.61 -27.15 -2.14
N VAL A 160 10.24 -28.43 -2.05
CA VAL A 160 8.88 -28.89 -2.35
C VAL A 160 7.86 -28.30 -1.37
N VAL A 161 8.17 -28.24 -0.07
CA VAL A 161 7.31 -27.58 0.94
C VAL A 161 7.14 -26.09 0.65
N LEU A 162 8.20 -25.40 0.23
CA LEU A 162 8.11 -23.99 -0.18
C LEU A 162 7.27 -23.83 -1.46
N ALA A 163 7.40 -24.74 -2.42
CA ALA A 163 6.60 -24.76 -3.64
C ALA A 163 5.10 -24.95 -3.34
N PHE A 164 4.75 -25.84 -2.40
CA PHE A 164 3.38 -25.97 -1.90
C PHE A 164 2.85 -24.65 -1.33
N GLY A 165 3.65 -23.96 -0.53
CA GLY A 165 3.29 -22.65 0.02
C GLY A 165 2.98 -21.63 -1.07
N ALA A 166 3.82 -21.54 -2.09
CA ALA A 166 3.62 -20.61 -3.21
C ALA A 166 2.40 -20.96 -4.06
N THR A 167 2.25 -22.23 -4.45
CA THR A 167 1.13 -22.66 -5.31
C THR A 167 -0.19 -22.57 -4.58
N GLY A 168 -0.26 -23.03 -3.33
CA GLY A 168 -1.47 -23.02 -2.51
C GLY A 168 -1.93 -21.62 -2.11
N TYR A 169 -1.00 -20.69 -1.88
CA TYR A 169 -1.36 -19.30 -1.52
C TYR A 169 -2.13 -18.59 -2.65
N LEU A 170 -1.81 -18.89 -3.92
CA LEU A 170 -2.51 -18.29 -5.07
C LEU A 170 -3.98 -18.72 -5.15
N LEU A 171 -4.33 -19.93 -4.69
CA LEU A 171 -5.66 -20.51 -4.86
C LEU A 171 -6.77 -19.68 -4.19
N ALA A 172 -6.46 -18.91 -3.15
CA ALA A 172 -7.42 -17.99 -2.54
C ALA A 172 -7.91 -16.89 -3.50
N TRP A 173 -7.10 -16.54 -4.51
CA TRP A 173 -7.39 -15.54 -5.54
C TRP A 173 -7.84 -14.17 -5.00
N ASP A 174 -7.25 -13.78 -3.86
CA ASP A 174 -7.40 -12.43 -3.32
C ASP A 174 -6.24 -11.51 -3.76
N GLN A 175 -6.40 -10.21 -3.52
CA GLN A 175 -5.40 -9.21 -3.92
C GLN A 175 -4.02 -9.44 -3.29
N SER A 176 -3.95 -9.94 -2.06
CA SER A 176 -2.67 -10.20 -1.41
C SER A 176 -1.97 -11.40 -2.05
N ALA A 177 -2.72 -12.47 -2.35
CA ALA A 177 -2.27 -13.68 -3.01
C ALA A 177 -1.73 -13.39 -4.41
N TYR A 178 -2.51 -12.67 -5.22
CA TYR A 178 -2.15 -12.30 -6.58
C TYR A 178 -0.78 -11.60 -6.65
N TRP A 179 -0.60 -10.54 -5.87
CA TRP A 179 0.62 -9.73 -5.93
C TRP A 179 1.81 -10.39 -5.24
N THR A 180 1.58 -11.16 -4.18
CA THR A 180 2.66 -11.93 -3.52
C THR A 180 3.24 -12.97 -4.49
N VAL A 181 2.37 -13.69 -5.21
CA VAL A 181 2.79 -14.71 -6.18
C VAL A 181 3.40 -14.08 -7.43
N THR A 182 2.86 -12.94 -7.88
CA THR A 182 3.49 -12.16 -8.96
C THR A 182 4.91 -11.76 -8.60
N GLY A 183 5.13 -11.26 -7.38
CA GLY A 183 6.46 -10.95 -6.86
C GLY A 183 7.38 -12.17 -6.79
N ALA A 184 6.87 -13.31 -6.33
CA ALA A 184 7.63 -14.57 -6.26
C ALA A 184 8.04 -15.08 -7.66
N LEU A 185 7.14 -15.01 -8.65
CA LEU A 185 7.45 -15.39 -10.02
C LEU A 185 8.45 -14.43 -10.68
N ASN A 186 8.37 -13.13 -10.41
CA ASN A 186 9.36 -12.17 -10.90
C ASN A 186 10.74 -12.41 -10.27
N ALA A 187 10.80 -12.79 -8.99
CA ALA A 187 12.06 -13.18 -8.36
C ALA A 187 12.65 -14.46 -9.00
N LEU A 188 11.80 -15.43 -9.34
CA LEU A 188 12.20 -16.65 -10.03
C LEU A 188 12.74 -16.37 -11.44
N GLU A 189 12.15 -15.42 -12.15
CA GLU A 189 12.58 -14.98 -13.48
C GLU A 189 14.02 -14.46 -13.48
N GLY A 190 14.47 -13.87 -12.37
CA GLY A 190 15.84 -13.37 -12.20
C GLY A 190 16.92 -14.45 -12.12
N LEU A 191 16.57 -15.74 -12.01
CA LEU A 191 17.55 -16.83 -12.01
C LEU A 191 18.12 -17.06 -13.42
N PRO A 192 19.45 -17.10 -13.58
CA PRO A 192 20.07 -17.33 -14.88
C PRO A 192 19.71 -18.72 -15.42
N ILE A 193 19.49 -18.81 -16.73
CA ILE A 193 19.22 -20.04 -17.51
C ILE A 193 17.84 -20.67 -17.23
N LEU A 194 17.52 -20.98 -15.98
CA LEU A 194 16.29 -21.72 -15.61
C LEU A 194 15.09 -20.82 -15.29
N GLY A 195 15.32 -19.54 -14.94
CA GLY A 195 14.27 -18.63 -14.48
C GLY A 195 13.19 -18.37 -15.55
N GLY A 196 13.61 -18.00 -16.76
CA GLY A 196 12.69 -17.71 -17.87
C GLY A 196 11.81 -18.91 -18.25
N ILE A 197 12.41 -20.09 -18.41
CA ILE A 197 11.68 -21.33 -18.77
C ILE A 197 10.68 -21.71 -17.68
N ALA A 198 11.09 -21.62 -16.41
CA ALA A 198 10.22 -21.94 -15.29
C ALA A 198 9.03 -20.97 -15.20
N VAL A 199 9.26 -19.66 -15.37
CA VAL A 199 8.20 -18.65 -15.30
C VAL A 199 7.26 -18.75 -16.49
N GLU A 200 7.75 -19.00 -17.70
CA GLU A 200 6.90 -19.20 -18.87
C GLU A 200 5.97 -20.43 -18.69
N LEU A 201 6.52 -21.53 -18.17
CA LEU A 201 5.75 -22.74 -17.87
C LEU A 201 4.72 -22.51 -16.74
N LEU A 202 5.10 -21.79 -15.69
CA LEU A 202 4.26 -21.58 -14.51
C LEU A 202 3.21 -20.48 -14.73
N ARG A 203 3.59 -19.34 -15.31
CA ARG A 203 2.73 -18.16 -15.50
C ARG A 203 1.78 -18.32 -16.69
N ALA A 204 2.18 -19.04 -17.74
CA ALA A 204 1.42 -19.22 -19.00
C ALA A 204 1.23 -17.95 -19.85
N ASP A 205 0.86 -16.85 -19.21
CA ASP A 205 0.58 -15.55 -19.82
C ASP A 205 1.59 -14.49 -19.33
N PRO A 206 1.67 -13.31 -19.97
CA PRO A 206 2.56 -12.22 -19.53
C PRO A 206 2.30 -11.75 -18.08
N ILE A 207 1.05 -11.89 -17.63
CA ILE A 207 0.60 -11.59 -16.27
C ILE A 207 0.06 -12.85 -15.61
N VAL A 208 -0.02 -12.85 -14.27
CA VAL A 208 -0.75 -13.90 -13.55
C VAL A 208 -2.22 -13.83 -13.98
N SER A 209 -2.72 -14.92 -14.54
CA SER A 209 -4.05 -15.02 -15.18
C SER A 209 -4.82 -16.25 -14.65
N GLY A 210 -6.03 -16.47 -15.17
CA GLY A 210 -6.78 -17.70 -14.89
C GLY A 210 -6.07 -18.98 -15.33
N ALA A 211 -5.21 -18.91 -16.37
CA ALA A 211 -4.39 -20.04 -16.80
C ALA A 211 -3.28 -20.35 -15.78
N THR A 212 -2.67 -19.32 -15.19
CA THR A 212 -1.72 -19.50 -14.07
C THR A 212 -2.40 -20.21 -12.89
N LEU A 213 -3.61 -19.77 -12.53
CA LEU A 213 -4.37 -20.30 -11.40
C LEU A 213 -4.70 -21.78 -11.57
N SER A 214 -5.21 -22.17 -12.74
CA SER A 214 -5.57 -23.58 -13.00
C SER A 214 -4.34 -24.50 -13.03
N ARG A 215 -3.20 -24.02 -13.56
CA ARG A 215 -1.91 -24.73 -13.49
C ARG A 215 -1.42 -24.87 -12.05
N PHE A 216 -1.52 -23.80 -11.25
CA PHE A 216 -1.13 -23.84 -9.84
C PHE A 216 -2.01 -24.79 -9.04
N PHE A 217 -3.31 -24.85 -9.32
CA PHE A 217 -4.20 -25.85 -8.74
C PHE A 217 -3.77 -27.28 -9.08
N ALA A 218 -3.54 -27.59 -10.36
CA ALA A 218 -3.08 -28.92 -10.78
C ALA A 218 -1.72 -29.28 -10.16
N MET A 219 -0.80 -28.31 -10.10
CA MET A 219 0.51 -28.47 -9.48
C MET A 219 0.38 -28.74 -7.97
N HIS A 220 -0.47 -28.00 -7.28
CA HIS A 220 -0.65 -28.08 -5.82
C HIS A 220 -1.37 -29.36 -5.38
N VAL A 221 -2.40 -29.79 -6.11
CA VAL A 221 -3.28 -30.90 -5.71
C VAL A 221 -2.81 -32.23 -6.28
N VAL A 222 -2.12 -32.24 -7.43
CA VAL A 222 -1.72 -33.48 -8.12
C VAL A 222 -0.21 -33.62 -8.13
N VAL A 223 0.51 -32.73 -8.81
CA VAL A 223 1.93 -32.93 -9.14
C VAL A 223 2.81 -32.92 -7.89
N LEU A 224 2.73 -31.86 -7.07
CA LEU A 224 3.55 -31.71 -5.87
C LEU A 224 3.27 -32.78 -4.81
N PRO A 225 2.02 -33.19 -4.52
CA PRO A 225 1.74 -34.30 -3.60
C PRO A 225 2.39 -35.61 -4.02
N TRP A 226 2.25 -36.01 -5.29
CA TRP A 226 2.88 -37.25 -5.77
C TRP A 226 4.40 -37.17 -5.73
N PHE A 227 4.98 -36.03 -6.11
CA PHE A 227 6.42 -35.82 -6.03
C PHE A 227 6.95 -35.85 -4.58
N ALA A 228 6.24 -35.19 -3.66
CA ALA A 228 6.56 -35.19 -2.24
C ALA A 228 6.47 -36.59 -1.63
N LEU A 229 5.42 -37.36 -1.97
CA LEU A 229 5.24 -38.74 -1.49
C LEU A 229 6.38 -39.65 -1.96
N GLY A 230 6.82 -39.52 -3.22
CA GLY A 230 7.98 -40.26 -3.75
C GLY A 230 9.27 -39.95 -3.00
N LEU A 231 9.56 -38.66 -2.79
CA LEU A 231 10.72 -38.21 -2.04
C LEU A 231 10.67 -38.61 -0.56
N LEU A 232 9.50 -38.52 0.09
CA LEU A 232 9.29 -38.98 1.46
C LEU A 232 9.49 -40.50 1.58
N GLY A 233 8.97 -41.28 0.63
CA GLY A 233 9.18 -42.73 0.58
C GLY A 233 10.66 -43.09 0.48
N PHE A 234 11.42 -42.37 -0.35
CA PHE A 234 12.87 -42.55 -0.47
C PHE A 234 13.60 -42.09 0.80
N HIS A 235 13.24 -40.93 1.35
CA HIS A 235 13.77 -40.38 2.60
C HIS A 235 13.61 -41.35 3.77
N PHE A 236 12.40 -41.87 4.00
CA PHE A 236 12.14 -42.85 5.06
C PHE A 236 12.88 -44.16 4.83
N THR A 237 13.06 -44.58 3.58
CA THR A 237 13.83 -45.77 3.25
C THR A 237 15.30 -45.61 3.63
N MET A 238 15.89 -44.45 3.38
CA MET A 238 17.27 -44.15 3.79
C MET A 238 17.42 -44.06 5.31
N VAL A 239 16.47 -43.43 6.00
CA VAL A 239 16.44 -43.42 7.49
C VAL A 239 16.38 -44.84 8.05
N ARG A 240 15.60 -45.73 7.44
CA ARG A 240 15.50 -47.14 7.85
C ARG A 240 16.76 -47.94 7.55
N ARG A 241 17.43 -47.68 6.42
CA ARG A 241 18.68 -48.36 6.03
C ARG A 241 19.86 -47.94 6.91
N HIS A 242 20.03 -46.65 7.17
CA HIS A 242 21.22 -46.12 7.87
C HIS A 242 21.01 -45.88 9.37
N GLY A 243 19.78 -46.11 9.86
CA GLY A 243 19.40 -45.94 11.25
C GLY A 243 19.42 -44.49 11.75
N ILE A 244 18.83 -44.28 12.94
CA ILE A 244 18.78 -42.97 13.59
C ILE A 244 20.17 -42.63 14.15
N ALA A 245 20.72 -41.48 13.71
CA ALA A 245 22.05 -41.03 14.13
C ALA A 245 22.19 -40.95 15.67
N PRO A 246 23.31 -41.43 16.24
CA PRO A 246 23.61 -41.30 17.66
C PRO A 246 23.89 -39.83 18.06
N PRO A 247 23.84 -39.50 19.36
CA PRO A 247 24.24 -38.18 19.85
C PRO A 247 25.72 -37.90 19.53
N PRO A 248 26.11 -36.65 19.26
CA PRO A 248 27.50 -36.29 18.93
C PRO A 248 28.50 -36.54 20.08
N GLU A 249 28.05 -36.46 21.33
CA GLU A 249 28.85 -36.76 22.53
C GLU A 249 28.03 -37.68 23.44
N GLY A 250 28.43 -38.94 23.57
CA GLY A 250 27.82 -39.90 24.50
C GLY A 250 28.06 -41.36 24.14
N THR A 251 28.40 -42.18 25.13
CA THR A 251 28.39 -43.64 25.02
C THR A 251 26.97 -44.10 24.69
N VAL A 252 26.81 -44.87 23.61
CA VAL A 252 25.54 -45.53 23.30
C VAL A 252 25.29 -46.54 24.41
N GLU A 253 24.37 -46.24 25.33
CA GLU A 253 23.91 -47.15 26.39
C GLU A 253 23.64 -48.55 25.82
N PRO A 254 24.43 -49.58 26.19
CA PRO A 254 24.24 -50.93 25.69
C PRO A 254 22.89 -51.48 26.18
N GLY A 255 22.11 -52.03 25.27
CA GLY A 255 20.95 -52.84 25.61
C GLY A 255 19.80 -52.76 24.61
N PRO A 256 18.77 -53.59 24.78
CA PRO A 256 17.74 -53.77 23.77
C PRO A 256 16.93 -52.47 23.61
N GLY A 257 16.81 -52.03 22.35
CA GLY A 257 16.03 -50.85 21.96
C GLY A 257 14.57 -50.88 22.45
N ARG A 258 13.90 -49.73 22.42
CA ARG A 258 12.47 -49.61 22.77
C ARG A 258 11.60 -50.12 21.61
N ARG A 259 10.58 -50.93 21.88
CA ARG A 259 9.64 -51.40 20.84
C ARG A 259 8.93 -50.20 20.18
N PHE A 260 8.73 -50.24 18.87
CA PHE A 260 8.03 -49.23 18.07
C PHE A 260 6.58 -49.09 18.54
N PHE A 261 5.86 -50.19 18.67
CA PHE A 261 4.62 -50.29 19.42
C PHE A 261 4.84 -51.12 20.70
N PRO A 262 4.35 -50.69 21.87
CA PRO A 262 3.50 -49.50 22.09
C PRO A 262 4.26 -48.17 22.23
N ASN A 263 5.58 -48.18 22.49
CA ASN A 263 6.26 -46.98 23.01
C ASN A 263 6.30 -45.80 22.04
N HIS A 264 6.89 -45.96 20.87
CA HIS A 264 7.13 -44.84 19.96
C HIS A 264 5.82 -44.39 19.31
N LEU A 265 5.01 -45.32 18.83
CA LEU A 265 3.76 -45.03 18.13
C LEU A 265 2.74 -44.33 19.06
N MET A 266 2.55 -44.79 20.31
CA MET A 266 1.64 -44.10 21.24
C MET A 266 2.15 -42.70 21.60
N ARG A 267 3.46 -42.51 21.77
CA ARG A 267 4.04 -41.18 22.03
C ARG A 267 3.83 -40.24 20.85
N SER A 268 4.04 -40.70 19.63
CA SER A 268 3.77 -39.92 18.41
C SER A 268 2.28 -39.60 18.26
N TYR A 269 1.39 -40.53 18.61
CA TYR A 269 -0.06 -40.30 18.63
C TYR A 269 -0.45 -39.20 19.62
N MET A 270 0.04 -39.26 20.86
CA MET A 270 -0.22 -38.23 21.87
C MET A 270 0.25 -36.84 21.41
N VAL A 271 1.45 -36.76 20.82
CA VAL A 271 1.95 -35.51 20.24
C VAL A 271 1.07 -35.05 19.08
N GLY A 272 0.60 -35.96 18.22
CA GLY A 272 -0.34 -35.64 17.14
C GLY A 272 -1.64 -35.03 17.64
N VAL A 273 -2.24 -35.58 18.70
CA VAL A 273 -3.44 -35.02 19.34
C VAL A 273 -3.19 -33.60 19.87
N LEU A 274 -2.06 -33.36 20.53
CA LEU A 274 -1.69 -32.03 21.04
C LEU A 274 -1.43 -31.03 19.91
N VAL A 275 -0.75 -31.46 18.85
CA VAL A 275 -0.48 -30.63 17.66
C VAL A 275 -1.79 -30.26 16.97
N LEU A 276 -2.73 -31.21 16.82
CA LEU A 276 -4.04 -30.93 16.25
C LEU A 276 -4.83 -29.93 17.10
N ALA A 277 -4.87 -30.12 18.43
CA ALA A 277 -5.51 -29.18 19.35
C ALA A 277 -4.88 -27.79 19.28
N LEU A 278 -3.55 -27.71 19.17
CA LEU A 278 -2.83 -26.45 18.99
C LEU A 278 -3.20 -25.75 17.68
N VAL A 279 -3.21 -26.46 16.55
CA VAL A 279 -3.57 -25.88 15.25
C VAL A 279 -5.02 -25.38 15.26
N ILE A 280 -5.95 -26.16 15.81
CA ILE A 280 -7.35 -25.74 15.97
C ILE A 280 -7.44 -24.49 16.85
N THR A 281 -6.66 -24.43 17.92
CA THR A 281 -6.62 -23.25 18.80
C THR A 281 -6.16 -22.00 18.05
N ILE A 282 -5.10 -22.12 17.24
CA ILE A 282 -4.61 -21.00 16.43
C ILE A 282 -5.67 -20.60 15.39
N ALA A 283 -6.30 -21.56 14.72
CA ALA A 283 -7.35 -21.31 13.74
C ALA A 283 -8.57 -20.57 14.34
N VAL A 284 -8.98 -20.92 15.56
CA VAL A 284 -10.10 -20.27 16.26
C VAL A 284 -9.71 -18.88 16.78
N ILE A 285 -8.49 -18.70 17.32
CA ILE A 285 -8.10 -17.42 17.92
C ILE A 285 -7.71 -16.39 16.85
N ALA A 286 -7.07 -16.84 15.78
CA ALA A 286 -6.53 -16.01 14.71
C ALA A 286 -7.06 -16.49 13.33
N PRO A 287 -8.37 -16.34 13.06
CA PRO A 287 -8.94 -16.71 11.78
C PRO A 287 -8.33 -15.88 10.65
N ARG A 288 -8.08 -16.50 9.49
CA ARG A 288 -7.38 -15.80 8.40
C ARG A 288 -8.38 -15.04 7.53
N HIS A 289 -8.30 -13.71 7.54
CA HIS A 289 -9.13 -12.87 6.68
C HIS A 289 -8.94 -13.21 5.20
N LEU A 290 -10.04 -13.17 4.44
CA LEU A 290 -10.03 -13.14 2.98
C LEU A 290 -10.01 -11.68 2.55
N GLY A 291 -9.04 -11.32 1.70
CA GLY A 291 -9.01 -9.99 1.10
C GLY A 291 -10.17 -9.76 0.12
N THR A 292 -10.04 -8.74 -0.73
CA THR A 292 -10.93 -8.58 -1.89
C THR A 292 -10.48 -9.45 -3.05
N ALA A 293 -11.41 -9.87 -3.90
CA ALA A 293 -11.10 -10.56 -5.15
C ALA A 293 -9.96 -9.86 -5.93
N ALA A 294 -9.06 -10.66 -6.51
CA ALA A 294 -7.92 -10.15 -7.26
C ALA A 294 -8.36 -9.26 -8.43
N ARG A 295 -7.73 -8.09 -8.55
CA ARG A 295 -7.89 -7.12 -9.64
C ARG A 295 -6.49 -6.67 -10.08
N PRO A 296 -5.98 -7.12 -11.24
CA PRO A 296 -4.63 -6.83 -11.70
C PRO A 296 -4.28 -5.34 -11.82
N GLY A 297 -5.28 -4.46 -11.97
CA GLY A 297 -5.08 -3.00 -12.05
C GLY A 297 -4.95 -2.28 -10.70
N VAL A 298 -5.04 -2.99 -9.56
CA VAL A 298 -5.03 -2.38 -8.22
C VAL A 298 -4.01 -3.10 -7.34
N VAL A 299 -2.98 -2.38 -6.89
CA VAL A 299 -1.94 -2.90 -5.96
C VAL A 299 -2.31 -2.57 -4.51
N PRO A 300 -2.34 -3.53 -3.57
CA PRO A 300 -2.56 -3.26 -2.15
C PRO A 300 -1.46 -2.37 -1.56
N GLY A 301 -1.85 -1.36 -0.76
CA GLY A 301 -0.93 -0.36 -0.19
C GLY A 301 0.26 -0.90 0.62
N PRO A 302 0.10 -1.95 1.48
CA PRO A 302 1.21 -2.55 2.22
C PRO A 302 2.20 -3.29 1.31
N LEU A 303 1.70 -4.03 0.31
CA LEU A 303 2.54 -4.75 -0.64
C LEU A 303 3.25 -3.82 -1.61
N ALA A 304 2.60 -2.73 -2.03
CA ALA A 304 3.23 -1.65 -2.80
C ALA A 304 4.47 -1.13 -2.06
N ARG A 305 4.30 -0.82 -0.75
CA ARG A 305 5.38 -0.32 0.11
C ARG A 305 6.55 -1.31 0.26
N HIS A 306 6.28 -2.61 0.36
CA HIS A 306 7.30 -3.66 0.49
C HIS A 306 7.99 -4.03 -0.83
N LEU A 307 7.27 -3.99 -1.95
CA LEU A 307 7.83 -4.24 -3.29
C LEU A 307 8.57 -3.02 -3.85
N GLY A 308 8.72 -1.94 -3.07
CA GLY A 308 9.30 -0.68 -3.55
C GLY A 308 8.47 0.00 -4.65
N LEU A 309 7.28 -0.54 -4.95
CA LEU A 309 6.30 0.07 -5.82
C LEU A 309 5.68 1.20 -5.02
N ARG A 310 6.09 2.44 -5.31
CA ARG A 310 5.28 3.57 -4.87
C ARG A 310 3.85 3.30 -5.30
N PRO A 311 2.81 3.64 -4.49
CA PRO A 311 1.48 3.79 -5.07
C PRO A 311 1.69 4.55 -6.38
N VAL A 312 1.10 4.11 -7.49
CA VAL A 312 1.25 4.79 -8.78
C VAL A 312 0.75 6.21 -8.58
N LEU A 313 1.65 7.05 -8.12
CA LEU A 313 1.61 8.47 -8.20
C LEU A 313 1.86 8.71 -9.68
N PRO A 314 1.08 9.60 -10.31
CA PRO A 314 1.36 10.03 -11.66
C PRO A 314 2.86 10.39 -11.77
N PRO A 315 3.51 10.09 -12.91
CA PRO A 315 4.96 10.22 -13.05
C PRO A 315 5.43 11.62 -12.64
N GLY A 316 6.28 11.73 -11.61
CA GLY A 316 6.86 13.01 -11.18
C GLY A 316 7.35 13.13 -9.72
N ALA A 317 7.02 12.23 -8.81
CA ALA A 317 7.33 12.40 -7.37
C ALA A 317 8.78 11.99 -6.98
N GLY A 318 9.82 12.62 -7.54
CA GLY A 318 11.18 12.52 -6.98
C GLY A 318 11.23 13.13 -5.57
N ALA A 319 11.66 12.36 -4.56
CA ALA A 319 11.76 12.86 -3.18
C ALA A 319 12.91 13.87 -3.08
N CYS A 320 12.60 15.14 -2.76
CA CYS A 320 13.60 16.09 -2.28
C CYS A 320 13.74 15.96 -0.75
N PRO A 321 14.95 16.05 -0.19
CA PRO A 321 15.15 16.08 1.25
C PRO A 321 14.57 17.40 1.83
N ALA A 322 13.83 17.30 2.92
CA ALA A 322 13.24 18.45 3.60
C ALA A 322 14.33 19.44 4.08
N PRO A 323 14.19 20.76 3.86
CA PRO A 323 15.07 21.73 4.48
C PRO A 323 14.76 21.82 5.99
N ALA A 324 15.81 21.82 6.80
CA ALA A 324 15.71 21.98 8.24
C ALA A 324 15.11 23.35 8.60
N VAL A 325 13.88 23.35 9.12
CA VAL A 325 13.22 24.54 9.65
C VAL A 325 13.91 24.95 10.96
N ARG A 326 14.56 26.12 10.98
CA ARG A 326 14.95 26.78 12.23
C ARG A 326 13.70 27.32 12.93
N PRO A 327 13.55 27.15 14.26
CA PRO A 327 12.43 27.74 14.99
C PRO A 327 12.61 29.26 15.09
N GLN A 328 11.60 30.03 14.65
CA GLN A 328 11.49 31.46 14.97
C GLN A 328 10.92 31.67 16.39
N PRO A 329 11.31 32.76 17.08
CA PRO A 329 10.92 33.02 18.46
C PRO A 329 9.45 33.46 18.57
N ARG A 330 8.77 32.96 19.60
CA ARG A 330 7.40 33.36 19.98
C ARG A 330 7.40 34.82 20.44
N THR A 331 6.70 35.70 19.72
CA THR A 331 6.27 37.01 20.25
C THR A 331 4.96 36.84 21.01
N GLY A 332 4.92 37.38 22.22
CA GLY A 332 3.84 37.23 23.19
C GLY A 332 2.53 37.91 22.81
N SER A 333 1.47 37.41 23.44
CA SER A 333 0.10 37.90 23.44
C SER A 333 -0.02 39.33 23.98
N ALA A 334 -0.75 40.19 23.27
CA ALA A 334 -1.38 41.38 23.84
C ALA A 334 -2.89 41.29 23.65
N ALA A 335 -3.62 41.52 24.75
CA ALA A 335 -5.08 41.49 24.88
C ALA A 335 -5.77 42.64 24.09
N PRO A 336 -7.09 42.57 23.83
CA PRO A 336 -7.79 43.54 22.99
C PRO A 336 -8.24 44.78 23.79
N PRO A 337 -8.31 45.99 23.21
CA PRO A 337 -9.00 47.10 23.83
C PRO A 337 -10.49 47.13 23.43
N THR A 338 -11.29 47.43 24.44
CA THR A 338 -12.73 47.72 24.41
C THR A 338 -13.05 49.05 23.71
N GLY A 339 -14.30 49.15 23.24
CA GLY A 339 -14.75 50.18 22.29
C GLY A 339 -14.82 51.63 22.78
N GLY A 340 -14.99 52.52 21.79
CA GLY A 340 -15.30 53.93 21.94
C GLY A 340 -15.89 54.48 20.64
N ARG A 341 -17.05 55.14 20.74
CA ARG A 341 -17.82 55.77 19.65
C ARG A 341 -17.20 57.09 19.19
N HIS A 342 -17.58 57.49 17.96
CA HIS A 342 -17.80 58.84 17.41
C HIS A 342 -16.83 59.42 16.34
N ARG A 343 -17.48 59.70 15.20
CA ARG A 343 -17.45 60.91 14.32
C ARG A 343 -16.27 61.19 13.38
N ALA A 344 -16.66 61.17 12.09
CA ALA A 344 -16.28 61.97 10.92
C ALA A 344 -15.30 63.16 11.07
N GLY A 345 -14.43 63.33 10.07
CA GLY A 345 -13.93 64.65 9.64
C GLY A 345 -12.53 64.70 8.99
N LEU A 346 -12.51 64.93 7.66
CA LEU A 346 -11.57 65.73 6.84
C LEU A 346 -10.04 65.49 6.79
N LEU A 347 -9.53 65.60 5.55
CA LEU A 347 -8.15 65.72 5.03
C LEU A 347 -7.39 66.99 5.52
N PRO A 348 -6.20 67.36 4.97
CA PRO A 348 -4.87 66.74 5.09
C PRO A 348 -3.80 67.80 5.47
N ARG A 349 -2.57 67.42 5.90
CA ARG A 349 -1.41 68.34 5.76
C ARG A 349 -0.07 67.65 5.53
N LEU A 350 0.58 68.17 4.49
CA LEU A 350 1.98 68.06 4.11
C LEU A 350 2.94 68.46 5.24
N HIS A 351 4.10 67.82 5.33
CA HIS A 351 5.36 68.57 5.45
C HIS A 351 6.55 67.82 4.86
N ARG A 352 7.44 68.65 4.33
CA ARG A 352 8.58 68.46 3.44
C ARG A 352 9.87 68.64 4.24
N SER A 353 10.92 67.84 3.97
CA SER A 353 12.35 68.16 4.13
C SER A 353 13.16 66.93 3.66
N LEU A 354 13.77 66.88 2.47
CA LEU A 354 14.97 67.53 1.93
C LEU A 354 16.31 67.16 2.60
N GLY A 355 17.24 66.68 1.76
CA GLY A 355 18.70 66.59 1.92
C GLY A 355 19.22 65.21 2.33
N GLY A 356 20.18 64.54 1.67
CA GLY A 356 21.08 64.81 0.55
C GLY A 356 22.01 63.57 0.39
N GLY A 357 22.46 63.24 -0.83
CA GLY A 357 23.40 62.11 -1.11
C GLY A 357 24.87 62.42 -0.73
N PRO A 358 25.89 61.68 -1.21
CA PRO A 358 25.91 60.55 -2.16
C PRO A 358 26.72 59.28 -1.70
N ASP A 359 26.59 58.20 -2.49
CA ASP A 359 27.38 56.94 -2.56
C ASP A 359 28.89 57.14 -2.94
N PRO A 360 29.78 56.12 -3.10
CA PRO A 360 29.98 54.73 -2.56
C PRO A 360 31.51 54.49 -2.23
N PRO A 361 32.23 53.33 -2.44
CA PRO A 361 31.94 51.88 -2.56
C PRO A 361 32.84 50.92 -1.70
N ASP A 362 32.56 49.61 -1.83
CA ASP A 362 33.45 48.42 -1.70
C ASP A 362 34.19 48.06 -0.38
N ARG A 363 33.83 46.89 0.19
CA ARG A 363 34.74 45.73 0.43
C ARG A 363 34.09 44.62 1.28
N ALA A 364 34.10 43.40 0.76
CA ALA A 364 34.24 42.17 1.56
C ALA A 364 35.74 42.01 1.98
N PRO A 365 36.20 40.98 2.73
CA PRO A 365 35.52 39.87 3.43
C PRO A 365 36.00 39.71 4.89
N GLY A 366 35.46 38.75 5.66
CA GLY A 366 35.99 38.48 7.01
C GLY A 366 35.40 37.25 7.69
N THR A 367 36.02 36.10 7.45
CA THR A 367 35.98 34.92 8.32
C THR A 367 36.79 35.17 9.59
N CYS A 368 36.30 34.74 10.77
CA CYS A 368 37.03 33.83 11.68
C CYS A 368 36.35 33.66 13.06
N HIS A 369 36.41 32.41 13.52
CA HIS A 369 36.63 31.91 14.89
C HIS A 369 35.66 32.16 16.05
N ALA A 370 34.94 31.08 16.38
CA ALA A 370 35.06 30.26 17.59
C ALA A 370 35.46 30.92 18.93
N ARG A 371 34.60 30.77 19.95
CA ARG A 371 34.93 30.23 21.30
C ARG A 371 33.69 30.16 22.21
N GLY A 372 33.71 29.23 23.16
CA GLY A 372 32.87 29.24 24.37
C GLY A 372 32.07 27.95 24.56
N THR A 373 32.66 26.84 25.00
CA THR A 373 32.67 26.37 26.41
C THR A 373 31.37 26.62 27.18
N GLY A 374 30.64 25.56 27.53
CA GLY A 374 29.45 25.66 28.36
C GLY A 374 28.82 24.31 28.67
N THR A 375 29.27 23.72 29.77
CA THR A 375 28.72 22.58 30.52
C THR A 375 27.18 22.50 30.52
N ARG A 376 26.63 21.33 30.18
CA ARG A 376 25.21 20.98 30.38
C ARG A 376 24.98 20.51 31.82
N PRO A 377 24.00 21.08 32.56
CA PRO A 377 23.32 20.37 33.62
C PRO A 377 22.02 19.73 33.08
N SER A 378 21.81 18.48 33.47
CA SER A 378 20.57 17.74 33.25
C SER A 378 19.39 18.42 33.96
N ARG A 379 18.31 18.73 33.24
CA ARG A 379 16.99 18.88 33.84
C ARG A 379 15.97 18.03 33.10
N ARG A 380 15.38 17.12 33.86
CA ARG A 380 14.18 16.35 33.53
C ARG A 380 13.06 17.33 33.15
N GLY A 381 12.49 17.12 31.97
CA GLY A 381 11.32 17.83 31.47
C GLY A 381 10.42 16.83 30.75
N VAL A 382 9.22 16.68 31.30
CA VAL A 382 8.14 15.78 30.90
C VAL A 382 7.81 15.93 29.41
N ARG A 383 7.85 14.83 28.64
CA ARG A 383 7.36 14.79 27.24
C ARG A 383 5.82 14.73 27.25
N PRO A 384 5.11 15.55 26.46
CA PRO A 384 3.71 15.34 26.20
C PRO A 384 3.55 14.11 25.28
N ARG A 385 2.64 13.23 25.69
CA ARG A 385 2.31 11.95 25.06
C ARG A 385 1.57 12.22 23.74
N GLN A 386 2.30 12.37 22.63
CA GLN A 386 1.71 12.25 21.30
C GLN A 386 1.33 10.78 21.10
N ARG A 387 0.02 10.49 21.13
CA ARG A 387 -0.54 9.24 20.61
C ARG A 387 -0.26 9.21 19.12
N LEU A 388 0.76 8.46 18.70
CA LEU A 388 0.76 7.88 17.37
C LEU A 388 -0.47 6.96 17.32
N GLY A 389 -1.43 7.30 16.46
CA GLY A 389 -2.46 6.36 16.05
C GLY A 389 -1.77 5.17 15.40
N ASP A 390 -2.00 3.99 15.98
CA ASP A 390 -1.47 2.72 15.53
C ASP A 390 -1.70 2.54 14.03
N THR A 391 -0.61 2.54 13.27
CA THR A 391 -0.57 1.89 11.97
C THR A 391 -0.87 0.42 12.21
N GLY A 392 -2.06 -0.04 11.83
CA GLY A 392 -2.41 -1.45 11.81
C GLY A 392 -1.35 -2.20 11.00
N SER A 393 -0.41 -2.83 11.69
CA SER A 393 0.54 -3.74 11.10
C SER A 393 -0.25 -4.96 10.65
N GLU A 394 -0.50 -5.09 9.36
CA GLU A 394 -0.76 -6.39 8.77
C GLU A 394 0.50 -7.23 9.04
N ALA A 395 0.47 -8.04 10.09
CA ALA A 395 1.52 -9.01 10.34
C ALA A 395 1.58 -9.93 9.12
N MET A 396 2.62 -9.75 8.30
CA MET A 396 2.97 -10.64 7.21
C MET A 396 2.99 -12.06 7.76
N SER A 397 2.45 -13.02 7.02
CA SER A 397 2.54 -14.42 7.45
C SER A 397 4.02 -14.77 7.64
N PRO A 398 4.38 -15.63 8.61
CA PRO A 398 5.75 -16.12 8.76
C PRO A 398 6.32 -16.69 7.46
N ILE A 399 5.45 -17.24 6.59
CA ILE A 399 5.79 -17.72 5.24
C ILE A 399 6.23 -16.58 4.33
N SER A 400 5.57 -15.42 4.37
CA SER A 400 5.96 -14.24 3.57
C SER A 400 7.29 -13.65 4.03
N ILE A 401 7.58 -13.70 5.33
CA ILE A 401 8.85 -13.26 5.92
C ILE A 401 9.97 -14.27 5.61
N LEU A 402 9.70 -15.57 5.69
CA LEU A 402 10.67 -16.63 5.36
C LEU A 402 10.93 -16.74 3.85
N ALA A 403 9.92 -16.60 3.00
CA ALA A 403 10.10 -16.54 1.56
C ALA A 403 10.92 -15.31 1.16
N ALA A 404 10.67 -14.15 1.77
CA ALA A 404 11.50 -12.97 1.59
C ALA A 404 12.93 -13.16 2.12
N LEU A 405 13.13 -13.80 3.29
CA LEU A 405 14.46 -14.03 3.85
C LEU A 405 15.28 -15.10 3.09
N VAL A 406 14.64 -16.15 2.58
CA VAL A 406 15.31 -17.21 1.80
C VAL A 406 15.59 -16.76 0.36
N LEU A 407 14.78 -15.85 -0.20
CA LEU A 407 15.05 -15.24 -1.50
C LEU A 407 15.99 -14.01 -1.44
N ILE A 408 16.16 -13.36 -0.28
CA ILE A 408 16.84 -12.04 -0.17
C ILE A 408 18.09 -12.04 0.75
N GLY A 409 18.68 -13.18 1.16
CA GLY A 409 20.09 -13.09 1.56
C GLY A 409 20.82 -14.34 2.07
N PRO A 410 22.17 -14.36 2.07
CA PRO A 410 23.12 -13.57 1.27
C PRO A 410 23.93 -14.50 0.33
N LEU A 411 23.98 -14.19 -0.96
CA LEU A 411 25.01 -14.69 -1.88
C LEU A 411 25.98 -13.54 -2.14
N PRO A 412 27.03 -13.34 -1.31
CA PRO A 412 28.07 -12.38 -1.61
C PRO A 412 29.03 -13.01 -2.62
N THR A 413 28.59 -13.22 -3.87
CA THR A 413 29.51 -13.65 -4.95
C THR A 413 29.02 -13.39 -6.38
N VAL A 414 27.82 -12.85 -6.61
CA VAL A 414 27.31 -12.63 -8.00
C VAL A 414 27.22 -11.14 -8.36
N THR A 415 28.08 -10.29 -7.78
CA THR A 415 28.20 -8.87 -8.15
C THR A 415 29.26 -8.62 -9.24
N ALA A 416 29.55 -9.63 -10.07
CA ALA A 416 30.58 -9.52 -11.11
C ALA A 416 30.13 -10.14 -12.44
N LEU A 417 28.89 -9.89 -12.88
CA LEU A 417 28.56 -10.02 -14.31
C LEU A 417 27.31 -9.21 -14.68
N ARG A 418 27.38 -7.88 -14.56
CA ARG A 418 26.56 -7.01 -15.40
C ARG A 418 27.22 -6.95 -16.77
N VAL A 419 26.92 -7.92 -17.64
CA VAL A 419 27.07 -7.70 -19.07
C VAL A 419 26.08 -6.59 -19.41
N ALA A 420 26.63 -5.42 -19.73
CA ALA A 420 25.89 -4.33 -20.32
C ALA A 420 25.30 -4.80 -21.64
N VAL A 421 24.04 -5.22 -21.63
CA VAL A 421 23.23 -5.17 -22.84
C VAL A 421 23.03 -3.70 -23.12
N ALA A 422 23.85 -3.16 -24.01
CA ALA A 422 23.68 -1.83 -24.56
C ALA A 422 22.34 -1.78 -25.26
N VAL A 423 21.33 -1.27 -24.57
CA VAL A 423 20.16 -0.68 -25.23
C VAL A 423 20.70 0.49 -26.05
N PRO A 424 20.58 0.51 -27.38
CA PRO A 424 21.04 1.66 -28.15
C PRO A 424 20.28 2.89 -27.65
N PRO A 425 20.95 4.02 -27.35
CA PRO A 425 20.26 5.24 -26.99
C PRO A 425 19.37 5.65 -28.17
N GLN A 426 18.10 5.90 -27.87
CA GLN A 426 17.22 6.60 -28.79
C GLN A 426 17.92 7.89 -29.25
N ARG A 427 17.88 8.16 -30.55
CA ARG A 427 18.57 9.27 -31.21
C ARG A 427 18.27 10.60 -30.51
N VAL A 428 19.17 11.02 -29.62
CA VAL A 428 19.33 12.44 -29.29
C VAL A 428 19.94 13.05 -30.54
N PHE A 429 19.22 13.96 -31.20
CA PHE A 429 19.84 14.80 -32.22
C PHE A 429 21.01 15.52 -31.55
N ALA A 430 22.24 15.14 -31.91
CA ALA A 430 23.41 15.92 -31.57
C ALA A 430 23.25 17.26 -32.28
N LEU A 431 22.89 18.30 -31.53
CA LEU A 431 23.16 19.68 -31.94
C LEU A 431 24.68 19.76 -32.09
N ASP A 432 25.14 19.73 -33.34
CA ASP A 432 26.54 19.76 -33.71
C ASP A 432 27.19 20.98 -33.04
N SER A 433 28.10 20.74 -32.09
CA SER A 433 28.78 21.80 -31.35
C SER A 433 29.81 22.55 -32.19
N THR A 434 30.01 22.13 -33.43
CA THR A 434 31.05 22.62 -34.32
C THR A 434 30.59 23.86 -35.11
N TYR A 435 29.27 24.13 -35.19
CA TYR A 435 28.69 25.24 -35.95
C TYR A 435 27.47 25.86 -35.21
N GLY A 436 27.22 27.16 -35.37
CA GLY A 436 26.06 27.86 -34.78
C GLY A 436 26.35 28.77 -33.59
N CYS A 437 25.34 29.56 -33.19
CA CYS A 437 25.42 30.57 -32.12
C CYS A 437 25.90 30.00 -30.77
N LEU A 438 25.69 28.70 -30.53
CA LEU A 438 26.04 27.98 -29.30
C LEU A 438 27.55 27.77 -29.12
N ALA A 439 28.35 27.95 -30.16
CA ALA A 439 29.81 27.90 -30.07
C ALA A 439 30.36 29.05 -29.21
N CYS A 440 29.74 30.24 -29.31
CA CYS A 440 30.12 31.42 -28.52
C CYS A 440 29.25 31.62 -27.27
N HIS A 441 28.01 31.14 -27.27
CA HIS A 441 27.04 31.31 -26.16
C HIS A 441 26.81 30.02 -25.36
N ALA A 442 27.90 29.46 -24.83
CA ALA A 442 27.87 28.19 -24.08
C ALA A 442 27.01 28.24 -22.80
N ASP A 443 26.91 29.40 -22.15
CA ASP A 443 26.08 29.62 -20.96
C ASP A 443 24.57 29.52 -21.31
N LYS A 444 24.17 30.05 -22.47
CA LYS A 444 22.79 29.97 -22.97
C LYS A 444 22.46 28.58 -23.51
N ARG A 445 23.46 27.87 -24.04
CA ARG A 445 23.32 26.49 -24.54
C ARG A 445 22.74 25.57 -23.48
N ALA A 446 23.31 25.55 -22.28
CA ALA A 446 22.88 24.63 -21.23
C ALA A 446 21.41 24.83 -20.83
N ALA A 447 20.95 26.08 -20.81
CA ALA A 447 19.55 26.40 -20.53
C ALA A 447 18.62 26.03 -21.69
N PHE A 448 19.02 26.34 -22.93
CA PHE A 448 18.18 26.18 -24.12
C PHE A 448 17.93 24.73 -24.51
N VAL A 449 18.95 23.87 -24.44
CA VAL A 449 18.84 22.47 -24.87
C VAL A 449 17.83 21.66 -24.05
N GLU A 450 17.50 22.12 -22.85
CA GLU A 450 16.48 21.50 -22.01
C GLU A 450 15.06 21.99 -22.30
N GLY A 451 14.90 23.05 -23.11
CA GLY A 451 13.64 23.71 -23.39
C GLY A 451 12.80 23.01 -24.46
N ALA A 452 11.48 23.19 -24.36
CA ALA A 452 10.49 22.66 -25.31
C ALA A 452 10.73 23.14 -26.75
N HIS A 453 11.33 24.31 -26.93
CA HIS A 453 11.68 24.84 -28.26
C HIS A 453 12.84 24.06 -28.90
N ALA A 454 13.87 23.70 -28.13
CA ALA A 454 14.97 22.89 -28.64
C ALA A 454 14.51 21.47 -29.04
N GLU A 455 13.60 20.87 -28.26
CA GLU A 455 12.98 19.57 -28.60
C GLU A 455 12.24 19.58 -29.95
N ARG A 456 11.82 20.76 -30.42
CA ARG A 456 11.08 20.95 -31.67
C ARG A 456 11.92 21.56 -32.79
N GLY A 457 13.24 21.57 -32.63
CA GLY A 457 14.17 22.03 -33.65
C GLY A 457 14.16 23.55 -33.88
N ILE A 458 13.55 24.32 -32.96
CA ILE A 458 13.68 25.78 -32.97
C ILE A 458 15.09 26.11 -32.47
N GLN A 459 15.74 27.04 -33.16
CA GLN A 459 17.12 27.45 -32.90
C GLN A 459 17.20 28.92 -32.49
N CYS A 460 18.38 29.36 -32.07
CA CYS A 460 18.60 30.70 -31.54
C CYS A 460 18.26 31.81 -32.56
N HIS A 461 18.58 31.58 -33.83
CA HIS A 461 18.33 32.56 -34.91
C HIS A 461 16.84 32.70 -35.25
N ASP A 462 16.00 31.71 -34.96
CA ASP A 462 14.55 31.81 -35.13
C ASP A 462 13.91 32.85 -34.19
N CYS A 463 14.58 33.17 -33.08
CA CYS A 463 14.15 34.18 -32.11
C CYS A 463 14.95 35.49 -32.21
N HIS A 464 16.27 35.38 -32.39
CA HIS A 464 17.16 36.52 -32.34
C HIS A 464 17.62 37.01 -33.71
N GLY A 465 17.35 36.30 -34.81
CA GLY A 465 17.96 36.56 -36.12
C GLY A 465 19.45 36.22 -36.14
N GLY A 466 20.19 36.83 -37.07
CA GLY A 466 21.62 36.56 -37.26
C GLY A 466 21.89 35.42 -38.24
N ASP A 467 23.17 35.18 -38.52
CA ASP A 467 23.63 34.12 -39.42
C ASP A 467 24.26 32.97 -38.60
N PRO A 468 23.58 31.82 -38.45
CA PRO A 468 24.10 30.68 -37.70
C PRO A 468 25.29 29.99 -38.38
N ALA A 469 25.56 30.25 -39.67
CA ALA A 469 26.68 29.66 -40.39
C ALA A 469 27.98 30.47 -40.22
N ALA A 470 27.91 31.71 -39.74
CA ALA A 470 29.05 32.59 -39.62
C ALA A 470 29.87 32.35 -38.33
N MET A 471 31.18 32.16 -38.47
CA MET A 471 32.10 31.97 -37.33
C MET A 471 32.67 33.29 -36.77
N ALA A 472 32.70 34.35 -37.57
CA ALA A 472 33.17 35.66 -37.12
C ALA A 472 32.04 36.42 -36.43
N LEU A 473 32.27 36.89 -35.20
CA LEU A 473 31.27 37.59 -34.38
C LEU A 473 30.51 38.71 -35.13
N PRO A 474 31.17 39.61 -35.90
CA PRO A 474 30.46 40.67 -36.63
C PRO A 474 29.66 40.14 -37.82
N ALA A 475 29.96 38.95 -38.34
CA ALA A 475 29.19 38.31 -39.40
C ALA A 475 27.99 37.54 -38.81
N ALA A 476 28.17 36.85 -37.68
CA ALA A 476 27.12 36.11 -36.98
C ALA A 476 25.96 37.01 -36.49
N HIS A 477 26.26 38.25 -36.10
CA HIS A 477 25.25 39.23 -35.66
C HIS A 477 24.77 40.20 -36.78
N ARG A 478 25.10 39.96 -38.05
CA ARG A 478 24.52 40.70 -39.18
C ARG A 478 23.19 40.07 -39.61
N GLY A 479 22.34 40.82 -40.31
CA GLY A 479 21.07 40.29 -40.85
C GLY A 479 19.92 40.25 -39.85
N GLY A 480 19.64 41.37 -39.17
CA GLY A 480 18.45 41.51 -38.33
C GLY A 480 18.58 40.90 -36.93
N PHE A 481 19.81 40.78 -36.40
CA PHE A 481 20.04 40.32 -35.03
C PHE A 481 19.45 41.30 -34.00
N THR A 482 18.55 40.84 -33.12
CA THR A 482 17.79 41.70 -32.20
C THR A 482 18.36 41.78 -30.78
N GLY A 483 19.34 40.95 -30.43
CA GLY A 483 19.90 40.92 -29.08
C GLY A 483 18.86 40.55 -28.02
N ALA A 484 18.94 41.16 -26.82
CA ALA A 484 17.92 40.99 -25.79
C ALA A 484 16.71 41.90 -26.08
N PRO A 485 15.53 41.35 -26.44
CA PRO A 485 14.35 42.17 -26.75
C PRO A 485 13.84 42.90 -25.50
N SER A 486 13.27 44.10 -25.69
CA SER A 486 12.52 44.79 -24.64
C SER A 486 11.27 43.99 -24.25
N LYS A 487 10.69 44.24 -23.07
CA LYS A 487 9.48 43.52 -22.62
C LYS A 487 8.31 43.59 -23.60
N VAL A 488 8.13 44.73 -24.27
CA VAL A 488 7.12 44.93 -25.33
C VAL A 488 7.49 44.13 -26.58
N ALA A 489 8.77 44.18 -27.00
CA ALA A 489 9.24 43.42 -28.15
C ALA A 489 9.15 41.89 -27.93
N THR A 490 9.33 41.41 -26.70
CA THR A 490 9.15 40.00 -26.32
C THR A 490 7.74 39.50 -26.61
N VAL A 491 6.71 40.32 -26.36
CA VAL A 491 5.31 39.93 -26.67
C VAL A 491 5.12 39.73 -28.17
N ALA A 492 5.65 40.64 -28.99
CA ALA A 492 5.60 40.53 -30.44
C ALA A 492 6.40 39.33 -30.95
N LEU A 493 7.59 39.09 -30.38
CA LEU A 493 8.46 37.98 -30.73
C LEU A 493 7.79 36.63 -30.48
N CYS A 494 7.31 36.39 -29.25
CA CYS A 494 6.60 35.16 -28.92
C CYS A 494 5.31 35.01 -29.75
N GLY A 495 4.58 36.12 -29.94
CA GLY A 495 3.33 36.16 -30.73
C GLY A 495 3.49 35.82 -32.21
N SER A 496 4.65 36.10 -32.81
CA SER A 496 4.93 35.76 -34.22
C SER A 496 4.74 34.26 -34.52
N CYS A 497 4.99 33.41 -33.52
CA CYS A 497 4.74 31.97 -33.56
C CYS A 497 3.43 31.61 -32.86
N HIS A 498 3.27 32.01 -31.60
CA HIS A 498 2.19 31.56 -30.72
C HIS A 498 0.84 32.22 -31.00
N SER A 499 0.76 33.17 -31.93
CA SER A 499 -0.51 33.70 -32.46
C SER A 499 -0.80 33.25 -33.89
N ASN A 500 0.00 32.33 -34.45
CA ASN A 500 -0.18 31.82 -35.81
C ASN A 500 -0.80 30.41 -35.80
N PRO A 501 -2.09 30.26 -36.20
CA PRO A 501 -2.78 28.96 -36.20
C PRO A 501 -2.11 27.92 -37.11
N ASN A 502 -1.54 28.34 -38.24
CA ASN A 502 -0.88 27.44 -39.17
C ASN A 502 0.41 26.86 -38.56
N ARG A 503 1.12 27.66 -37.76
CA ARG A 503 2.35 27.23 -37.09
C ARG A 503 2.08 26.37 -35.87
N MET A 504 1.07 26.70 -35.06
CA MET A 504 0.81 26.03 -33.77
C MET A 504 -0.05 24.77 -33.88
N ARG A 505 -0.87 24.63 -34.93
CA ARG A 505 -1.75 23.46 -35.12
C ARG A 505 -0.98 22.13 -35.10
N GLN A 506 0.19 22.08 -35.73
CA GLN A 506 1.03 20.87 -35.77
C GLN A 506 1.52 20.42 -34.38
N TYR A 507 1.49 21.32 -33.39
CA TYR A 507 1.90 21.05 -32.01
C TYR A 507 0.71 20.88 -31.06
N GLY A 508 -0.53 20.99 -31.56
CA GLY A 508 -1.73 20.95 -30.73
C GLY A 508 -1.85 22.11 -29.74
N LEU A 509 -1.21 23.26 -30.04
CA LEU A 509 -1.20 24.43 -29.16
C LEU A 509 -2.24 25.47 -29.59
N MET A 510 -2.89 26.07 -28.60
CA MET A 510 -3.80 27.21 -28.80
C MET A 510 -3.02 28.44 -29.30
N THR A 511 -3.73 29.41 -29.91
CA THR A 511 -3.12 30.66 -30.43
C THR A 511 -3.67 31.96 -29.86
N GLY A 512 -4.63 31.86 -28.94
CA GLY A 512 -5.29 33.01 -28.32
C GLY A 512 -4.48 33.69 -27.20
N GLN A 513 -3.32 33.16 -26.81
CA GLN A 513 -2.60 33.58 -25.59
C GLN A 513 -2.23 35.07 -25.60
N VAL A 514 -1.79 35.59 -26.75
CA VAL A 514 -1.44 37.02 -26.87
C VAL A 514 -2.70 37.90 -26.84
N ALA A 515 -3.81 37.43 -27.42
CA ALA A 515 -5.08 38.14 -27.35
C ALA A 515 -5.60 38.19 -25.90
N GLU A 516 -5.52 37.07 -25.18
CA GLU A 516 -5.83 37.02 -23.74
C GLU A 516 -4.89 37.90 -22.91
N PHE A 517 -3.59 37.89 -23.20
CA PHE A 517 -2.63 38.74 -22.49
C PHE A 517 -2.92 40.22 -22.70
N ARG A 518 -3.31 40.64 -23.91
CA ARG A 518 -3.69 42.04 -24.19
C ARG A 518 -4.89 42.52 -23.37
N THR A 519 -5.81 41.63 -22.99
CA THR A 519 -6.94 42.01 -22.13
C THR A 519 -6.60 41.97 -20.63
N SER A 520 -5.44 41.41 -20.27
CA SER A 520 -4.97 41.37 -18.88
C SER A 520 -4.53 42.75 -18.38
N ARG A 521 -4.56 42.96 -17.05
CA ARG A 521 -3.98 44.19 -16.47
C ARG A 521 -2.46 44.27 -16.69
N HIS A 522 -1.76 43.14 -16.76
CA HIS A 522 -0.34 43.12 -17.10
C HIS A 522 -0.09 43.60 -18.53
N GLY A 523 -0.88 43.14 -19.49
CA GLY A 523 -0.79 43.53 -20.90
C GLY A 523 -1.19 44.98 -21.14
N ILE A 524 -2.26 45.46 -20.49
CA ILE A 524 -2.67 46.88 -20.57
C ILE A 524 -1.56 47.78 -20.01
N LEU A 525 -1.00 47.45 -18.84
CA LEU A 525 0.10 48.23 -18.26
C LEU A 525 1.35 48.23 -19.16
N LEU A 526 1.74 47.05 -19.65
CA LEU A 526 2.96 46.92 -20.47
C LEU A 526 2.80 47.53 -21.88
N LEU A 527 1.71 47.24 -22.58
CA LEU A 527 1.55 47.55 -24.00
C LEU A 527 0.90 48.91 -24.24
N GLU A 528 -0.08 49.32 -23.42
CA GLU A 528 -0.80 50.58 -23.60
C GLU A 528 -0.22 51.71 -22.74
N LYS A 529 0.18 51.40 -21.51
CA LYS A 529 0.73 52.39 -20.58
C LYS A 529 2.25 52.46 -20.60
N HIS A 530 2.91 51.57 -21.34
CA HIS A 530 4.37 51.46 -21.42
C HIS A 530 5.05 51.36 -20.05
N ASP A 531 4.39 50.69 -19.10
CA ASP A 531 4.89 50.47 -17.76
C ASP A 531 5.74 49.20 -17.71
N GLU A 532 7.06 49.37 -17.67
CA GLU A 532 8.02 48.26 -17.68
C GLU A 532 8.07 47.46 -16.37
N ASP A 533 7.45 47.96 -15.29
CA ASP A 533 7.27 47.20 -14.05
C ASP A 533 6.30 46.01 -14.25
N ALA A 534 5.43 46.07 -15.27
CA ALA A 534 4.51 44.98 -15.60
C ALA A 534 5.26 43.76 -16.21
N PRO A 535 4.81 42.53 -15.92
CA PRO A 535 5.44 41.33 -16.44
C PRO A 535 5.14 41.10 -17.93
N THR A 536 6.09 40.52 -18.65
CA THR A 536 5.95 39.98 -20.01
C THR A 536 5.98 38.45 -20.00
N CYS A 537 5.92 37.80 -21.17
CA CYS A 537 5.89 36.35 -21.30
C CYS A 537 7.05 35.66 -20.55
N THR A 538 8.25 36.24 -20.60
CA THR A 538 9.47 35.72 -19.99
C THR A 538 9.64 36.01 -18.48
N ASP A 539 8.68 36.69 -17.86
CA ASP A 539 8.64 36.83 -16.40
C ASP A 539 7.89 35.63 -15.76
N CYS A 540 6.93 35.08 -16.50
CA CYS A 540 6.17 33.89 -16.11
C CYS A 540 6.80 32.60 -16.64
N HIS A 541 7.23 32.59 -17.90
CA HIS A 541 8.03 31.55 -18.52
C HIS A 541 9.51 31.93 -18.45
N ASP A 542 10.44 30.98 -18.46
CA ASP A 542 11.86 31.35 -18.63
C ASP A 542 12.10 31.92 -20.05
N ALA A 543 13.17 32.67 -20.27
CA ALA A 543 13.50 33.20 -21.60
C ALA A 543 14.21 32.18 -22.50
N HIS A 544 15.11 31.38 -21.92
CA HIS A 544 15.91 30.41 -22.67
C HIS A 544 15.61 28.96 -22.25
N ARG A 545 15.19 28.71 -21.01
CA ARG A 545 14.78 27.39 -20.52
C ARG A 545 13.27 27.24 -20.48
N ILE A 546 12.60 27.48 -21.60
CA ILE A 546 11.13 27.40 -21.70
C ILE A 546 10.71 25.93 -21.58
N LEU A 547 10.32 25.50 -20.38
CA LEU A 547 9.85 24.15 -20.11
C LEU A 547 8.33 24.04 -20.29
N ARG A 548 7.89 22.85 -20.65
CA ARG A 548 6.47 22.54 -20.80
C ARG A 548 5.73 22.66 -19.44
N PRO A 549 4.44 23.03 -19.41
CA PRO A 549 3.70 23.16 -18.15
C PRO A 549 3.51 21.85 -17.37
N ASP A 550 3.71 20.69 -18.00
CA ASP A 550 3.67 19.36 -17.39
C ASP A 550 5.02 18.94 -16.76
N ASP A 551 6.11 19.68 -16.99
CA ASP A 551 7.41 19.46 -16.35
C ASP A 551 7.47 20.13 -14.97
N ALA A 552 7.76 19.37 -13.92
CA ALA A 552 7.84 19.86 -12.54
C ALA A 552 8.88 20.98 -12.31
N ARG A 553 9.87 21.10 -13.20
CA ARG A 553 10.90 22.16 -13.18
C ARG A 553 10.41 23.46 -13.81
N SER A 554 9.29 23.44 -14.54
CA SER A 554 8.72 24.62 -15.19
C SER A 554 8.21 25.63 -14.17
N THR A 555 8.44 26.92 -14.41
CA THR A 555 7.92 28.01 -13.57
C THR A 555 6.39 28.05 -13.57
N VAL A 556 5.75 27.54 -14.63
CA VAL A 556 4.30 27.48 -14.75
C VAL A 556 3.72 26.10 -14.42
N TYR A 557 4.52 25.19 -13.86
CA TYR A 557 4.02 23.93 -13.33
C TYR A 557 3.04 24.20 -12.16
N PRO A 558 1.96 23.43 -11.96
CA PRO A 558 0.91 23.74 -10.98
C PRO A 558 1.42 24.13 -9.58
N THR A 559 2.36 23.38 -9.01
CA THR A 559 2.91 23.68 -7.66
C THR A 559 3.91 24.85 -7.64
N ASN A 560 4.33 25.35 -8.80
CA ASN A 560 5.26 26.47 -8.92
C ASN A 560 4.54 27.80 -9.21
N ILE A 561 3.29 27.77 -9.70
CA ILE A 561 2.52 28.96 -10.08
C ILE A 561 2.44 30.00 -8.96
N ALA A 562 2.13 29.59 -7.73
CA ALA A 562 2.02 30.52 -6.60
C ALA A 562 3.34 31.28 -6.36
N ARG A 563 4.48 30.58 -6.46
CA ARG A 563 5.82 31.19 -6.36
C ARG A 563 6.12 32.10 -7.56
N THR A 564 5.71 31.73 -8.76
CA THR A 564 5.92 32.52 -9.97
C THR A 564 5.17 33.85 -9.89
N CYS A 565 3.90 33.84 -9.47
CA CYS A 565 3.13 35.06 -9.21
C CYS A 565 3.73 35.85 -8.03
N GLY A 566 4.19 35.16 -6.99
CA GLY A 566 4.76 35.77 -5.78
C GLY A 566 6.01 36.60 -6.01
N ARG A 567 6.79 36.32 -7.07
CA ARG A 567 7.96 37.14 -7.45
C ARG A 567 7.66 38.63 -7.55
N CYS A 568 6.47 38.98 -8.02
CA CYS A 568 6.00 40.37 -8.09
C CYS A 568 4.94 40.67 -7.03
N HIS A 569 4.00 39.74 -6.80
CA HIS A 569 2.86 39.98 -5.91
C HIS A 569 3.19 39.90 -4.42
N GLU A 570 4.36 39.41 -4.01
CA GLU A 570 4.84 39.50 -2.62
C GLU A 570 5.78 40.70 -2.40
N ASP A 571 6.18 41.40 -3.47
CA ASP A 571 7.06 42.58 -3.38
C ASP A 571 6.26 43.82 -2.96
N GLN A 572 6.45 44.23 -1.71
CA GLN A 572 5.77 45.39 -1.13
C GLN A 572 6.14 46.71 -1.80
N LYS A 573 7.38 46.86 -2.28
CA LYS A 573 7.84 48.08 -2.94
C LYS A 573 7.21 48.20 -4.32
N LEU A 574 7.13 47.09 -5.06
CA LEU A 574 6.52 47.04 -6.38
C LEU A 574 5.00 47.19 -6.29
N MET A 575 4.33 46.34 -5.51
CA MET A 575 2.86 46.35 -5.39
C MET A 575 2.31 47.62 -4.72
N GLY A 576 3.11 48.25 -3.85
CA GLY A 576 2.77 49.55 -3.24
C GLY A 576 2.52 50.65 -4.27
N LYS A 577 3.23 50.64 -5.41
CA LYS A 577 3.00 51.60 -6.52
C LYS A 577 1.59 51.49 -7.11
N TYR A 578 1.01 50.31 -7.05
CA TYR A 578 -0.31 49.99 -7.61
C TYR A 578 -1.41 49.90 -6.56
N GLY A 579 -1.10 50.16 -5.28
CA GLY A 579 -2.06 50.05 -4.18
C GLY A 579 -2.55 48.61 -3.94
N LEU A 580 -1.76 47.61 -4.32
CA LEU A 580 -2.10 46.19 -4.16
C LEU A 580 -1.51 45.63 -2.86
N ARG A 581 -2.27 44.73 -2.22
CA ARG A 581 -1.77 43.94 -1.07
C ARG A 581 -0.74 42.91 -1.55
N THR A 582 0.05 42.37 -0.60
CA THR A 582 1.11 41.39 -0.87
C THR A 582 0.96 40.06 -0.14
N ASP A 583 -0.16 39.84 0.56
CA ASP A 583 -0.38 38.67 1.39
C ASP A 583 -1.18 37.54 0.70
N GLN A 584 -1.53 37.71 -0.58
CA GLN A 584 -2.39 36.80 -1.33
C GLN A 584 -1.75 35.43 -1.54
N VAL A 585 -0.43 35.36 -1.78
CA VAL A 585 0.28 34.08 -1.94
C VAL A 585 0.31 33.32 -0.62
N ALA A 586 0.58 34.02 0.49
CA ALA A 586 0.55 33.44 1.82
C ALA A 586 -0.86 32.93 2.19
N GLN A 587 -1.90 33.68 1.85
CA GLN A 587 -3.30 33.24 2.01
C GLN A 587 -3.61 32.02 1.15
N PHE A 588 -3.27 32.04 -0.14
CA PHE A 588 -3.51 30.92 -1.06
C PHE A 588 -2.85 29.64 -0.55
N ASN A 589 -1.61 29.71 -0.06
CA ASN A 589 -0.89 28.57 0.46
C ASN A 589 -1.56 27.93 1.69
N ARG A 590 -2.31 28.70 2.49
CA ARG A 590 -3.09 28.18 3.63
C ARG A 590 -4.51 27.75 3.26
N SER A 591 -5.04 28.25 2.15
CA SER A 591 -6.37 27.88 1.65
C SER A 591 -6.50 26.37 1.39
N ALA A 592 -7.74 25.88 1.33
CA ALA A 592 -8.05 24.50 1.00
C ALA A 592 -7.46 24.08 -0.36
N HIS A 593 -7.40 24.98 -1.34
CA HIS A 593 -6.80 24.72 -2.65
C HIS A 593 -5.28 24.65 -2.57
N GLY A 594 -4.63 25.55 -1.83
CA GLY A 594 -3.18 25.51 -1.62
C GLY A 594 -2.73 24.25 -0.89
N VAL A 595 -3.44 23.86 0.17
CA VAL A 595 -3.19 22.60 0.89
C VAL A 595 -3.42 21.39 -0.01
N ALA A 596 -4.50 21.38 -0.80
CA ALA A 596 -4.75 20.29 -1.75
C ALA A 596 -3.65 20.17 -2.81
N LEU A 597 -3.20 21.29 -3.38
CA LEU A 597 -2.18 21.33 -4.41
C LEU A 597 -0.79 20.98 -3.88
N MET A 598 -0.37 21.58 -2.76
CA MET A 598 1.00 21.49 -2.26
C MET A 598 1.19 20.30 -1.30
N ALA A 599 0.31 20.14 -0.31
CA ALA A 599 0.47 19.10 0.71
C ALA A 599 -0.07 17.75 0.24
N ASN A 600 -1.21 17.75 -0.46
CA ASN A 600 -1.85 16.52 -0.92
C ASN A 600 -1.49 16.14 -2.37
N GLN A 601 -0.69 16.97 -3.07
CA GLN A 601 -0.31 16.79 -4.47
C GLN A 601 -1.50 16.54 -5.41
N ASN A 602 -2.65 17.16 -5.10
CA ASN A 602 -3.83 17.09 -5.94
C ASN A 602 -3.76 18.16 -7.03
N PHE A 603 -3.18 17.80 -8.18
CA PHE A 603 -3.02 18.70 -9.32
C PHE A 603 -4.34 19.09 -10.01
N ALA A 604 -5.47 18.46 -9.65
CA ALA A 604 -6.79 18.91 -10.08
C ALA A 604 -7.31 20.10 -9.25
N ALA A 605 -6.67 20.45 -8.13
CA ALA A 605 -7.00 21.64 -7.38
C ALA A 605 -6.65 22.91 -8.20
N PRO A 606 -7.52 23.92 -8.21
CA PRO A 606 -7.25 25.15 -8.96
C PRO A 606 -6.05 25.89 -8.36
N THR A 607 -5.23 26.45 -9.25
CA THR A 607 -4.14 27.37 -8.90
C THR A 607 -4.60 28.82 -9.05
N CYS A 608 -3.71 29.80 -8.86
CA CYS A 608 -4.00 31.19 -9.17
C CYS A 608 -4.60 31.37 -10.59
N LEU A 609 -4.12 30.58 -11.56
CA LEU A 609 -4.60 30.62 -12.95
C LEU A 609 -6.02 30.05 -13.12
N GLY A 610 -6.46 29.16 -12.21
CA GLY A 610 -7.82 28.59 -12.26
C GLY A 610 -8.90 29.65 -11.99
N CYS A 611 -8.57 30.67 -11.20
CA CYS A 611 -9.48 31.77 -10.88
C CYS A 611 -9.21 33.02 -11.72
N HIS A 612 -7.94 33.33 -12.01
CA HIS A 612 -7.54 34.54 -12.74
C HIS A 612 -7.39 34.34 -14.26
N GLY A 613 -7.38 33.10 -14.74
CA GLY A 613 -7.03 32.78 -16.13
C GLY A 613 -5.52 32.65 -16.34
N SER A 614 -5.11 31.86 -17.33
CA SER A 614 -3.70 31.52 -17.57
C SER A 614 -2.91 32.66 -18.22
N HIS A 615 -3.45 33.28 -19.27
CA HIS A 615 -2.84 34.42 -19.95
C HIS A 615 -3.63 35.71 -19.78
N SER A 616 -4.93 35.63 -19.43
CA SER A 616 -5.73 36.81 -19.10
C SER A 616 -5.42 37.40 -17.71
N ALA A 617 -5.02 36.58 -16.72
CA ALA A 617 -4.64 37.03 -15.37
C ALA A 617 -5.54 38.14 -14.77
N LEU A 618 -6.86 38.05 -14.98
CA LEU A 618 -7.85 39.05 -14.60
C LEU A 618 -8.32 38.80 -13.16
N PRO A 619 -8.38 39.82 -12.28
CA PRO A 619 -9.07 39.68 -11.00
C PRO A 619 -10.58 39.56 -11.23
N PRO A 620 -11.26 38.56 -10.66
CA PRO A 620 -12.71 38.44 -10.82
C PRO A 620 -13.43 39.58 -10.08
N ALA A 621 -14.48 40.12 -10.70
CA ALA A 621 -15.33 41.13 -10.06
C ALA A 621 -16.13 40.51 -8.90
N THR A 622 -16.37 41.26 -7.83
CA THR A 622 -16.99 40.74 -6.60
C THR A 622 -18.40 40.17 -6.79
N THR A 623 -19.17 40.71 -7.74
CA THR A 623 -20.50 40.21 -8.13
C THR A 623 -20.45 38.90 -8.91
N GLU A 624 -19.28 38.52 -9.43
CA GLU A 624 -19.07 37.34 -10.28
C GLU A 624 -18.31 36.22 -9.57
N ILE A 625 -17.86 36.43 -8.33
CA ILE A 625 -17.03 35.45 -7.60
C ILE A 625 -17.77 34.13 -7.36
N ALA A 626 -19.08 34.18 -7.13
CA ALA A 626 -19.90 32.97 -7.05
C ALA A 626 -19.81 32.14 -8.35
N ASN A 627 -19.83 32.79 -9.52
CA ASN A 627 -19.70 32.11 -10.81
C ASN A 627 -18.31 31.48 -10.98
N VAL A 628 -17.26 32.10 -10.46
CA VAL A 628 -15.89 31.55 -10.51
C VAL A 628 -15.79 30.25 -9.70
N CYS A 629 -16.30 30.25 -8.46
CA CYS A 629 -16.29 29.05 -7.62
C CYS A 629 -17.18 27.94 -8.20
N SER A 630 -18.35 28.30 -8.72
CA SER A 630 -19.33 27.35 -9.25
C SER A 630 -18.89 26.68 -10.56
N ARG A 631 -17.87 27.17 -11.27
CA ARG A 631 -17.30 26.46 -12.44
C ARG A 631 -16.79 25.06 -12.09
N CYS A 632 -16.26 24.89 -10.89
CA CYS A 632 -15.78 23.59 -10.39
C CYS A 632 -16.72 23.01 -9.32
N HIS A 633 -17.34 23.85 -8.49
CA HIS A 633 -18.26 23.44 -7.43
C HIS A 633 -19.73 23.62 -7.82
N VAL A 634 -20.11 23.15 -9.02
CA VAL A 634 -21.44 23.37 -9.61
C VAL A 634 -22.56 23.02 -8.64
N LEU A 635 -22.52 21.83 -8.04
CA LEU A 635 -23.57 21.36 -7.12
C LEU A 635 -23.69 22.23 -5.87
N VAL A 636 -22.56 22.69 -5.33
CA VAL A 636 -22.54 23.60 -4.16
C VAL A 636 -23.10 24.97 -4.54
N GLY A 637 -22.73 25.48 -5.72
CA GLY A 637 -23.26 26.72 -6.28
C GLY A 637 -24.77 26.66 -6.44
N THR A 638 -25.28 25.61 -7.09
CA THR A 638 -26.72 25.39 -7.27
C THR A 638 -27.46 25.26 -5.94
N ALA A 639 -26.88 24.54 -4.97
CA ALA A 639 -27.44 24.43 -3.63
C ALA A 639 -27.52 25.82 -2.97
N PHE A 640 -26.44 26.61 -3.00
CA PHE A 640 -26.40 27.97 -2.45
C PHE A 640 -27.45 28.90 -3.09
N GLU A 641 -27.56 28.88 -4.42
CA GLU A 641 -28.53 29.68 -5.19
C GLU A 641 -29.98 29.34 -4.85
N SER A 642 -30.27 28.06 -4.57
CA SER A 642 -31.61 27.62 -4.15
C SER A 642 -32.01 28.11 -2.74
N GLY A 643 -31.02 28.42 -1.90
CA GLY A 643 -31.21 28.83 -0.53
C GLY A 643 -31.52 30.33 -0.34
N PRO A 644 -31.82 30.75 0.91
CA PRO A 644 -32.16 32.14 1.22
C PRO A 644 -30.99 33.12 0.97
N HIS A 645 -29.74 32.68 1.18
CA HIS A 645 -28.55 33.49 0.93
C HIS A 645 -28.22 33.64 -0.57
N GLY A 646 -28.58 32.65 -1.39
CA GLY A 646 -28.48 32.75 -2.85
C GLY A 646 -29.31 33.88 -3.42
N LYS A 647 -30.59 33.95 -3.01
CA LYS A 647 -31.50 35.06 -3.40
C LYS A 647 -30.99 36.42 -2.94
N ALA A 648 -30.44 36.51 -1.72
CA ALA A 648 -29.86 37.74 -1.21
C ALA A 648 -28.61 38.17 -2.00
N ALA A 649 -27.77 37.21 -2.42
CA ALA A 649 -26.60 37.48 -3.25
C ALA A 649 -26.98 37.97 -4.64
N GLN A 650 -27.97 37.35 -5.29
CA GLN A 650 -28.48 37.79 -6.59
C GLN A 650 -29.08 39.21 -6.54
N ALA A 651 -29.68 39.59 -5.41
CA ALA A 651 -30.17 40.94 -5.17
C ALA A 651 -29.07 41.95 -4.76
N GLY A 652 -27.79 41.57 -4.78
CA GLY A 652 -26.66 42.42 -4.39
C GLY A 652 -26.57 42.75 -2.90
N LYS A 653 -27.34 42.05 -2.04
CA LYS A 653 -27.38 42.27 -0.58
C LYS A 653 -26.35 41.45 0.18
N LEU A 654 -25.73 40.47 -0.47
CA LEU A 654 -24.69 39.61 0.07
C LEU A 654 -23.59 39.43 -0.98
N ALA A 655 -22.33 39.40 -0.56
CA ALA A 655 -21.18 39.19 -1.45
C ALA A 655 -21.03 37.71 -1.92
N GLY A 656 -22.14 37.03 -2.23
CA GLY A 656 -22.17 35.62 -2.62
C GLY A 656 -21.45 34.71 -1.62
N CYS A 657 -20.60 33.82 -2.13
CA CYS A 657 -19.79 32.91 -1.32
C CYS A 657 -18.82 33.64 -0.37
N LEU A 658 -18.39 34.86 -0.71
CA LEU A 658 -17.48 35.66 0.13
C LEU A 658 -18.15 36.24 1.38
N GLY A 659 -19.48 36.15 1.49
CA GLY A 659 -20.16 36.46 2.74
C GLY A 659 -19.75 35.53 3.89
N CYS A 660 -19.38 34.29 3.56
CA CYS A 660 -18.98 33.28 4.54
C CYS A 660 -17.49 32.92 4.45
N HIS A 661 -16.96 32.80 3.22
CA HIS A 661 -15.60 32.37 2.92
C HIS A 661 -14.68 33.56 2.56
N ALA A 662 -13.37 33.37 2.70
CA ALA A 662 -12.38 34.31 2.15
C ALA A 662 -12.07 33.98 0.69
N ASN A 663 -11.52 34.95 -0.06
CA ASN A 663 -11.20 34.80 -1.49
C ASN A 663 -9.90 34.00 -1.71
N HIS A 664 -8.76 34.54 -1.26
CA HIS A 664 -7.46 33.84 -1.36
C HIS A 664 -7.18 32.91 -0.18
N ASP A 665 -7.88 33.08 0.96
CA ASP A 665 -7.75 32.24 2.15
C ASP A 665 -8.98 31.33 2.35
N THR A 666 -9.54 30.79 1.26
CA THR A 666 -10.74 29.94 1.34
C THR A 666 -10.42 28.65 2.09
N GLU A 667 -10.80 28.57 3.36
CA GLU A 667 -10.64 27.38 4.19
C GLU A 667 -11.86 26.44 4.08
N ARG A 668 -11.61 25.14 4.24
CA ARG A 668 -12.70 24.18 4.44
C ARG A 668 -13.16 24.32 5.89
N VAL A 669 -14.36 24.89 6.07
CA VAL A 669 -14.95 25.07 7.40
C VAL A 669 -15.22 23.69 8.02
N PRO A 670 -14.58 23.36 9.16
CA PRO A 670 -14.87 22.13 9.90
C PRO A 670 -16.34 22.06 10.30
N VAL A 671 -16.95 20.87 10.22
CA VAL A 671 -18.39 20.67 10.49
C VAL A 671 -18.81 21.10 11.90
N ASP A 672 -17.89 21.02 12.87
CA ASP A 672 -18.04 21.41 14.28
C ASP A 672 -17.89 22.93 14.52
N SER A 673 -17.59 23.71 13.48
CA SER A 673 -17.45 25.17 13.55
C SER A 673 -18.38 25.91 12.60
N LEU A 674 -19.28 25.21 11.90
CA LEU A 674 -20.15 25.78 10.89
C LEU A 674 -21.02 26.93 11.45
N ALA A 675 -21.62 26.73 12.63
CA ALA A 675 -22.47 27.72 13.29
C ALA A 675 -21.72 28.99 13.67
N ALA A 676 -20.40 28.91 13.92
CA ALA A 676 -19.57 30.09 14.20
C ALA A 676 -19.58 31.07 13.01
N THR A 677 -19.68 30.57 11.78
CA THR A 677 -19.75 31.40 10.57
C THR A 677 -21.03 32.23 10.52
N CYS A 678 -22.14 31.68 11.00
CA CYS A 678 -23.43 32.36 11.04
C CYS A 678 -23.42 33.58 11.98
N THR A 679 -22.57 33.56 13.01
CA THR A 679 -22.50 34.63 14.03
C THR A 679 -21.98 35.96 13.49
N LYS A 680 -21.34 35.96 12.31
CA LYS A 680 -20.88 37.18 11.62
C LYS A 680 -22.03 38.14 11.30
N CYS A 681 -23.23 37.61 11.09
CA CYS A 681 -24.41 38.39 10.65
C CYS A 681 -25.66 38.14 11.50
N HIS A 682 -25.81 36.95 12.11
CA HIS A 682 -27.01 36.58 12.87
C HIS A 682 -26.80 36.65 14.38
N ALA A 683 -27.69 37.39 15.05
CA ALA A 683 -27.70 37.55 16.49
C ALA A 683 -27.96 36.22 17.23
N ALA A 684 -27.48 36.14 18.47
CA ALA A 684 -27.77 35.04 19.39
C ALA A 684 -29.29 34.82 19.55
N GLY A 685 -29.75 33.57 19.50
CA GLY A 685 -31.18 33.22 19.65
C GLY A 685 -32.06 33.51 18.43
N SER A 686 -31.53 34.06 17.34
CA SER A 686 -32.31 34.24 16.11
C SER A 686 -32.62 32.89 15.45
N PRO A 687 -33.80 32.73 14.80
CA PRO A 687 -34.15 31.48 14.11
C PRO A 687 -33.10 31.02 13.10
N ALA A 688 -32.46 31.96 12.39
CA ALA A 688 -31.39 31.67 11.43
C ALA A 688 -30.12 31.13 12.11
N ARG A 689 -29.80 31.59 13.33
CA ARG A 689 -28.68 31.05 14.09
C ARG A 689 -28.98 29.65 14.62
N THR A 690 -30.18 29.42 15.14
CA THR A 690 -30.63 28.08 15.57
C THR A 690 -30.61 27.08 14.43
N LEU A 691 -31.01 27.50 13.22
CA LEU A 691 -30.90 26.68 12.01
C LEU A 691 -29.45 26.23 11.75
N GLY A 692 -28.49 27.17 11.79
CA GLY A 692 -27.06 26.85 11.61
C GLY A 692 -26.51 25.90 12.68
N GLU A 693 -26.94 26.06 13.93
CA GLU A 693 -26.58 25.17 15.05
C GLU A 693 -27.13 23.74 14.85
N THR A 694 -28.36 23.60 14.35
CA THR A 694 -28.95 22.30 14.00
C THR A 694 -28.20 21.63 12.85
N ILE A 695 -27.90 22.37 11.78
CA ILE A 695 -27.13 21.84 10.62
C ILE A 695 -25.76 21.34 11.09
N GLN A 696 -25.06 22.13 11.90
CA GLN A 696 -23.77 21.74 12.50
C GLN A 696 -23.89 20.44 13.30
N LYS A 697 -24.91 20.34 14.17
CA LYS A 697 -25.13 19.17 15.02
C LYS A 697 -25.35 17.91 14.17
N ASP A 698 -26.20 17.98 13.16
CA ASP A 698 -26.54 16.83 12.32
C ASP A 698 -25.37 16.40 11.42
N ALA A 699 -24.64 17.37 10.86
CA ALA A 699 -23.43 17.08 10.07
C ALA A 699 -22.32 16.47 10.93
N THR A 700 -22.14 16.95 12.16
CA THR A 700 -21.16 16.39 13.12
C THR A 700 -21.55 14.96 13.50
N GLN A 701 -22.82 14.71 13.82
CA GLN A 701 -23.29 13.36 14.13
C GLN A 701 -23.10 12.39 12.95
N ALA A 702 -23.36 12.84 11.71
CA ALA A 702 -23.12 12.02 10.53
C ALA A 702 -21.63 11.72 10.31
N ALA A 703 -20.74 12.66 10.65
CA ALA A 703 -19.29 12.45 10.61
C ALA A 703 -18.86 11.38 11.63
N ASP A 704 -19.37 11.45 12.86
CA ASP A 704 -19.10 10.47 13.91
C ASP A 704 -19.65 9.09 13.55
N ASP A 705 -20.85 9.02 12.98
CA ASP A 705 -21.46 7.78 12.48
C ASP A 705 -20.57 7.14 11.40
N LEU A 706 -20.03 7.93 10.48
CA LEU A 706 -19.14 7.44 9.42
C LEU A 706 -17.80 6.93 9.98
N VAL A 707 -17.23 7.60 10.98
CA VAL A 707 -16.02 7.14 11.68
C VAL A 707 -16.29 5.82 12.40
N ALA A 708 -17.46 5.69 13.05
CA ALA A 708 -17.86 4.45 13.71
C ALA A 708 -18.06 3.30 12.70
N ALA A 709 -18.66 3.59 11.54
CA ALA A 709 -18.80 2.62 10.45
C ALA A 709 -17.45 2.13 9.91
N GLN A 710 -16.47 3.03 9.80
CA GLN A 710 -15.12 2.64 9.40
C GLN A 710 -14.49 1.68 10.42
N ARG A 711 -14.57 2.00 11.71
CA ARG A 711 -14.07 1.11 12.79
C ARG A 711 -14.76 -0.25 12.78
N ALA A 712 -16.06 -0.29 12.49
CA ALA A 712 -16.81 -1.55 12.39
C ALA A 712 -16.28 -2.45 11.26
N ILE A 713 -15.93 -1.87 10.10
CA ILE A 713 -15.31 -2.63 9.00
C ILE A 713 -13.91 -3.12 9.40
N GLU A 714 -13.11 -2.27 10.02
CA GLU A 714 -11.78 -2.65 10.50
C GLU A 714 -11.85 -3.81 11.52
N GLU A 715 -12.86 -3.81 12.39
CA GLU A 715 -13.08 -4.90 13.34
C GLU A 715 -13.55 -6.19 12.64
N LEU A 716 -14.47 -6.09 11.68
CA LEU A 716 -14.87 -7.24 10.86
C LEU A 716 -13.69 -7.85 10.10
N ASP A 717 -12.79 -7.02 9.56
CA ASP A 717 -11.55 -7.46 8.92
C ASP A 717 -10.64 -8.20 9.92
N ARG A 718 -10.49 -7.69 11.15
CA ARG A 718 -9.72 -8.35 12.23
C ARG A 718 -10.31 -9.69 12.64
N LEU A 719 -11.62 -9.80 12.67
CA LEU A 719 -12.34 -11.03 12.97
C LEU A 719 -12.36 -12.03 11.80
N GLY A 720 -11.64 -11.72 10.71
CA GLY A 720 -11.55 -12.58 9.53
C GLY A 720 -12.85 -12.68 8.75
N GLN A 721 -13.82 -11.79 8.98
CA GLN A 721 -15.11 -11.79 8.29
C GLN A 721 -14.97 -11.25 6.87
N GLN A 722 -15.90 -11.66 6.00
CA GLN A 722 -15.95 -11.12 4.64
C GLN A 722 -16.56 -9.72 4.65
N THR A 723 -15.75 -8.72 4.31
CA THR A 723 -16.18 -7.31 4.30
C THR A 723 -16.49 -6.78 2.91
N GLY A 724 -16.50 -7.60 1.85
CA GLY A 724 -16.67 -7.15 0.47
C GLY A 724 -17.95 -6.31 0.25
N ASP A 725 -19.12 -6.87 0.54
CA ASP A 725 -20.41 -6.15 0.45
C ASP A 725 -20.48 -4.98 1.45
N LEU A 726 -19.97 -5.20 2.67
CA LEU A 726 -20.01 -4.21 3.75
C LEU A 726 -19.17 -2.97 3.42
N ARG A 727 -18.03 -3.14 2.75
CA ARG A 727 -17.20 -2.05 2.22
C ARG A 727 -17.94 -1.26 1.15
N PHE A 728 -18.72 -1.91 0.29
CA PHE A 728 -19.56 -1.21 -0.69
C PHE A 728 -20.64 -0.36 -0.01
N ARG A 729 -21.31 -0.90 1.02
CA ARG A 729 -22.26 -0.13 1.84
C ARG A 729 -21.58 1.06 2.51
N TYR A 730 -20.39 0.87 3.07
CA TYR A 730 -19.62 1.99 3.63
C TYR A 730 -19.26 3.06 2.60
N GLN A 731 -18.87 2.70 1.37
CA GLN A 731 -18.66 3.70 0.31
C GLN A 731 -19.96 4.45 -0.03
N THR A 732 -21.11 3.77 0.04
CA THR A 732 -22.42 4.41 -0.10
C THR A 732 -22.66 5.43 1.03
N ALA A 733 -22.38 5.07 2.30
CA ALA A 733 -22.47 6.00 3.42
C ALA A 733 -21.51 7.18 3.29
N ARG A 734 -20.26 6.92 2.88
CA ARG A 734 -19.26 7.97 2.61
C ARG A 734 -19.71 8.93 1.52
N THR A 735 -20.34 8.41 0.46
CA THR A 735 -20.89 9.24 -0.62
C THR A 735 -22.03 10.11 -0.12
N ALA A 736 -22.98 9.56 0.64
CA ALA A 736 -24.04 10.34 1.28
C ALA A 736 -23.47 11.41 2.22
N PHE A 737 -22.40 11.10 2.97
CA PHE A 737 -21.72 12.08 3.81
C PHE A 737 -21.06 13.21 3.00
N LEU A 738 -20.47 12.91 1.83
CA LEU A 738 -19.95 13.96 0.95
C LEU A 738 -21.07 14.87 0.42
N GLN A 739 -22.26 14.31 0.14
CA GLN A 739 -23.45 15.07 -0.27
C GLN A 739 -24.00 15.97 0.84
N ILE A 740 -23.74 15.69 2.12
CA ILE A 740 -24.06 16.63 3.22
C ILE A 740 -23.36 17.99 2.99
N THR A 741 -22.12 17.97 2.47
CA THR A 741 -21.39 19.21 2.19
C THR A 741 -22.04 20.04 1.08
N GLU A 742 -22.70 19.41 0.12
CA GLU A 742 -23.50 20.10 -0.90
C GLU A 742 -24.79 20.66 -0.28
N VAL A 743 -25.56 19.81 0.36
CA VAL A 743 -26.91 20.14 0.83
C VAL A 743 -26.90 21.19 1.93
N GLN A 744 -25.89 21.21 2.80
CA GLN A 744 -25.76 22.25 3.83
C GLN A 744 -25.71 23.68 3.24
N HIS A 745 -25.23 23.86 2.01
CA HIS A 745 -25.17 25.18 1.36
C HIS A 745 -26.55 25.66 0.89
N SER A 746 -27.55 24.78 0.77
CA SER A 746 -28.94 25.16 0.51
C SER A 746 -29.68 25.68 1.75
N LEU A 747 -29.16 25.39 2.95
CA LEU A 747 -29.80 25.69 4.23
C LEU A 747 -31.21 25.06 4.38
N ASP A 748 -31.44 23.94 3.70
CA ASP A 748 -32.67 23.14 3.76
C ASP A 748 -32.48 21.94 4.71
N LEU A 749 -33.19 21.95 5.85
CA LEU A 749 -33.14 20.88 6.84
C LEU A 749 -33.70 19.56 6.32
N GLY A 750 -34.75 19.57 5.50
CA GLY A 750 -35.38 18.35 5.02
C GLY A 750 -34.44 17.54 4.12
N ARG A 751 -33.73 18.23 3.23
CA ARG A 751 -32.71 17.62 2.38
C ARG A 751 -31.51 17.13 3.20
N LEU A 752 -31.11 17.88 4.23
CA LEU A 752 -30.00 17.50 5.11
C LEU A 752 -30.33 16.24 5.91
N GLU A 753 -31.53 16.19 6.50
CA GLU A 753 -32.05 15.06 7.27
C GLU A 753 -32.14 13.77 6.45
N GLU A 754 -32.41 13.85 5.15
CA GLU A 754 -32.39 12.70 4.26
C GLU A 754 -30.99 12.09 4.17
N GLN A 755 -29.96 12.91 3.90
CA GLN A 755 -28.59 12.43 3.77
C GLN A 755 -28.02 11.94 5.10
N THR A 756 -28.26 12.65 6.20
CA THR A 756 -27.79 12.26 7.54
C THR A 756 -28.45 10.97 8.01
N ARG A 757 -29.76 10.76 7.74
CA ARG A 757 -30.44 9.47 8.01
C ARG A 757 -29.82 8.32 7.21
N ARG A 758 -29.46 8.55 5.95
CA ARG A 758 -28.82 7.53 5.10
C ARG A 758 -27.44 7.11 5.61
N VAL A 759 -26.63 8.07 6.06
CA VAL A 759 -25.34 7.78 6.71
C VAL A 759 -25.57 6.99 8.00
N ARG A 760 -26.51 7.44 8.84
CA ARG A 760 -26.79 6.82 10.15
C ARG A 760 -27.32 5.39 10.03
N SER A 761 -28.23 5.12 9.09
CA SER A 761 -28.80 3.78 8.90
C SER A 761 -27.73 2.78 8.48
N ILE A 762 -26.95 3.09 7.45
CA ILE A 762 -25.87 2.23 6.97
C ILE A 762 -24.82 2.03 8.08
N SER A 763 -24.47 3.08 8.81
CA SER A 763 -23.49 3.00 9.89
C SER A 763 -23.97 2.14 11.06
N ARG A 764 -25.28 2.10 11.32
CA ARG A 764 -25.88 1.21 12.32
C ARG A 764 -25.83 -0.24 11.87
N ASP A 765 -26.16 -0.52 10.61
CA ASP A 765 -26.11 -1.88 10.05
C ASP A 765 -24.70 -2.46 10.10
N LEU A 766 -23.69 -1.65 9.75
CA LEU A 766 -22.28 -2.07 9.80
C LEU A 766 -21.81 -2.37 11.22
N ARG A 767 -22.22 -1.55 12.20
CA ARG A 767 -21.91 -1.81 13.62
C ARG A 767 -22.59 -3.07 14.13
N GLY A 768 -23.88 -3.27 13.82
CA GLY A 768 -24.59 -4.48 14.20
C GLY A 768 -23.97 -5.74 13.59
N ALA A 769 -23.48 -5.66 12.34
CA ALA A 769 -22.74 -6.76 11.72
C ALA A 769 -21.42 -7.08 12.45
N ALA A 770 -20.67 -6.06 12.87
CA ALA A 770 -19.44 -6.22 13.63
C ALA A 770 -19.69 -6.81 15.02
N GLU A 771 -20.71 -6.34 15.73
CA GLU A 771 -21.13 -6.87 17.03
C GLU A 771 -21.53 -8.35 16.93
N ALA A 772 -22.41 -8.71 15.99
CA ALA A 772 -22.82 -10.09 15.76
C ALA A 772 -21.65 -11.01 15.36
N ALA A 773 -20.67 -10.50 14.61
CA ALA A 773 -19.46 -11.25 14.30
C ALA A 773 -18.58 -11.47 15.54
N GLY A 774 -18.47 -10.46 16.40
CA GLY A 774 -17.76 -10.56 17.68
C GLY A 774 -18.37 -11.60 18.60
N GLU A 775 -19.71 -11.66 18.68
CA GLU A 775 -20.43 -12.66 19.47
C GLU A 775 -20.18 -14.08 18.95
N ARG A 776 -20.30 -14.33 17.64
CA ARG A 776 -19.98 -15.64 17.05
C ARG A 776 -18.53 -16.06 17.32
N GLN A 777 -17.60 -15.12 17.21
CA GLN A 777 -16.19 -15.39 17.48
C GLN A 777 -15.96 -15.75 18.95
N TRP A 778 -16.68 -15.10 19.87
CA TRP A 778 -16.68 -15.45 21.28
C TRP A 778 -17.22 -16.87 21.51
N GLU A 779 -18.35 -17.23 20.90
CA GLU A 779 -18.91 -18.59 20.96
C GLU A 779 -17.91 -19.64 20.46
N HIS A 780 -17.21 -19.40 19.36
CA HIS A 780 -16.18 -20.30 18.85
C HIS A 780 -15.01 -20.47 19.85
N ARG A 781 -14.62 -19.41 20.56
CA ARG A 781 -13.57 -19.48 21.59
C ARG A 781 -14.00 -20.35 22.78
N LEU A 782 -15.29 -20.38 23.12
CA LEU A 782 -15.80 -21.26 24.18
C LEU A 782 -15.62 -22.74 23.82
N TRP A 783 -15.58 -23.11 22.53
CA TRP A 783 -15.35 -24.49 22.10
C TRP A 783 -13.93 -24.98 22.38
N LEU A 784 -12.97 -24.08 22.62
CA LEU A 784 -11.60 -24.47 22.95
C LEU A 784 -11.50 -25.20 24.29
N ALA A 785 -12.33 -24.86 25.27
CA ALA A 785 -12.35 -25.52 26.58
C ALA A 785 -12.66 -27.03 26.48
N PRO A 786 -13.78 -27.47 25.86
CA PRO A 786 -14.05 -28.90 25.70
C PRO A 786 -13.03 -29.59 24.77
N ILE A 787 -12.54 -28.93 23.72
CA ILE A 787 -11.50 -29.50 22.84
C ILE A 787 -10.23 -29.83 23.62
N TRP A 788 -9.72 -28.89 24.42
CA TRP A 788 -8.53 -29.11 25.25
C TRP A 788 -8.78 -30.11 26.37
N PHE A 789 -9.96 -30.10 26.99
CA PHE A 789 -10.33 -31.11 27.98
C PHE A 789 -10.26 -32.53 27.38
N LEU A 790 -10.87 -32.74 26.22
CA LEU A 790 -10.85 -34.03 25.53
C LEU A 790 -9.44 -34.42 25.08
N ALA A 791 -8.67 -33.48 24.51
CA ALA A 791 -7.29 -33.73 24.09
C ALA A 791 -6.40 -34.16 25.27
N LEU A 792 -6.45 -33.42 26.39
CA LEU A 792 -5.66 -33.71 27.58
C LEU A 792 -6.12 -34.99 28.28
N ALA A 793 -7.43 -35.26 28.34
CA ALA A 793 -7.97 -36.52 28.86
C ALA A 793 -7.46 -37.71 28.04
N TRP A 794 -7.45 -37.59 26.71
CA TRP A 794 -6.99 -38.67 25.82
C TRP A 794 -5.47 -38.86 25.91
N VAL A 795 -4.69 -37.78 25.98
CA VAL A 795 -3.25 -37.88 26.22
C VAL A 795 -2.95 -38.52 27.58
N SER A 796 -3.69 -38.15 28.62
CA SER A 796 -3.53 -38.70 29.98
C SER A 796 -3.86 -40.19 30.02
N LEU A 797 -4.99 -40.60 29.43
CA LEU A 797 -5.40 -42.01 29.36
C LEU A 797 -4.39 -42.85 28.54
N SER A 798 -3.93 -42.33 27.40
CA SER A 798 -2.90 -42.97 26.58
C SER A 798 -1.58 -43.12 27.35
N TRP A 799 -1.18 -42.10 28.10
CA TRP A 799 0.04 -42.10 28.90
C TRP A 799 -0.04 -43.07 30.09
N LEU A 800 -1.17 -43.10 30.81
CA LEU A 800 -1.42 -44.06 31.88
C LEU A 800 -1.41 -45.51 31.36
N THR A 801 -2.00 -45.73 30.18
CA THR A 801 -2.00 -47.03 29.50
C THR A 801 -0.57 -47.42 29.12
N LEU A 802 0.21 -46.52 28.54
CA LEU A 802 1.60 -46.76 28.21
C LEU A 802 2.43 -47.08 29.46
N ARG A 803 2.27 -46.33 30.56
CA ARG A 803 2.94 -46.61 31.84
C ARG A 803 2.51 -47.93 32.47
N ARG A 804 1.26 -48.36 32.26
CA ARG A 804 0.78 -49.67 32.72
C ARG A 804 1.49 -50.79 31.94
N ILE A 805 1.64 -50.64 30.63
CA ILE A 805 2.35 -51.61 29.78
C ILE A 805 3.85 -51.62 30.10
N GLU A 806 4.49 -50.45 30.24
CA GLU A 806 5.91 -50.35 30.61
C GLU A 806 6.22 -50.99 31.97
N ARG A 807 5.26 -50.98 32.92
CA ARG A 807 5.39 -51.61 34.25
C ARG A 807 5.24 -53.14 34.24
N LYS A 808 4.50 -53.72 33.30
CA LYS A 808 4.27 -55.18 33.23
C LYS A 808 5.47 -55.97 32.70
N GLY A 809 6.49 -55.31 32.14
CA GLY A 809 7.67 -55.97 31.60
C GLY A 809 7.42 -56.61 30.22
N PRO A 810 8.49 -57.02 29.48
CA PRO A 810 8.39 -57.49 28.10
C PRO A 810 7.92 -58.94 27.91
N ASP A 811 7.72 -59.70 28.99
CA ASP A 811 7.47 -61.16 28.99
C ASP A 811 6.01 -61.54 29.37
N GLU A 812 5.13 -60.57 29.66
CA GLU A 812 3.66 -60.68 29.62
C GLU A 812 3.10 -59.90 28.41
#